data_AF-A0A8H3B1D2-F1
#
_entry.id   AF-A0A8H3B1D2-F1
#
_cell.length_a   1.000
_cell.length_b   1.000
_cell.length_c   1.000
_cell.angle_alpha   90.00
_cell.angle_beta   90.00
_cell.angle_gamma   90.00
#
_symmetry.space_group_name_H-M   'P 1'
#
loop_
_entity.id
_entity.type
_entity.pdbx_description
1 polymer ?
#
loop_
_entity_poly.entity_id
_entity_poly.type
_entity_poly.pdbx_seq_one_letter_code
_entity_poly.pdbx_strand_id
1 'polypeptide(L)'
;MEPTKRVLSVQSHVVHGYVGNKAATFPLQLLGWDVDAINTVQFSNHAGYRSHGGSKTDKGQLIDIFTILEKNEFTQIDALISGYVPGADGLTALADFAARLKAKNPCLLFVLDPVMGDDGKMYVANDVLPVYRDRLLPLATVITPNWFEVELMTQIQLTSQDSIRLALRSLHFNHGVRNVVVTSVIVREGSKLSDEVTAAGLRAGSSYSINGNSDTINFEDEYILCIASSAHEDPSMAPDVYALAAPRIKGYFSGVGDLFSALVLAHFHEVQHSNTLLPATTRSISPLAQAASCAFYTTHAVLRRTQKHALALAAQSSEDPSSSNAYTDDELDAREPLRRVRRMRTRELRIIQSRNDIIATDKGSIEAMRAWKGFWVDANGELPHTHVIDNINLTSTITLDHANSRSTITSNPNNSLLTASDISGLSGDADNRAQVANAIREACIHVGFFYVKNHGVDEIVIRSAVEAARKFFDLSLEEKMKLDVHKSPNFKGYTPLLGENTNPENRGDLHEGFDIGPEIAVSSNSSMGGSNVWPPQAVIPGFQEAVLKYYQEVIALGLKLFPAFALALNLPEDFFANKVQTAAAIMRLLHYPPQTGVVDDRIQGIGAHTDYECFTILWQDNIPALQVLNTSGQWIDAKPMPGTFVINIADQLSRWTNDIFKSTVHRAINRSGVRRYSIPLFFGTDYDVKLEVLPSCISETRPARYEPILAGEYVKSRLEETYAHSK
;
A
#
# COMPACT_ATOMS: atom_id res chain seq x y z
N MET A 1 49.07 7.53 -12.87
CA MET A 1 47.77 6.97 -13.25
C MET A 1 46.75 7.72 -12.45
N GLU A 2 45.68 8.23 -13.06
CA GLU A 2 44.54 8.68 -12.25
C GLU A 2 44.06 7.49 -11.40
N PRO A 3 43.74 7.69 -10.11
CA PRO A 3 43.20 6.62 -9.30
C PRO A 3 41.91 6.09 -9.95
N THR A 4 41.84 4.77 -10.16
CA THR A 4 40.68 4.09 -10.74
C THR A 4 39.50 4.19 -9.78
N LYS A 5 38.43 4.88 -10.20
CA LYS A 5 37.18 4.99 -9.42
C LYS A 5 36.44 3.67 -9.47
N ARG A 6 36.13 3.08 -8.31
CA ARG A 6 35.48 1.77 -8.20
C ARG A 6 34.13 1.84 -7.52
N VAL A 7 33.13 1.20 -8.14
CA VAL A 7 31.76 1.10 -7.61
C VAL A 7 31.34 -0.35 -7.47
N LEU A 8 30.78 -0.68 -6.31
CA LEU A 8 30.07 -1.93 -6.11
C LEU A 8 28.58 -1.71 -6.40
N SER A 9 28.02 -2.50 -7.32
CA SER A 9 26.63 -2.41 -7.77
C SER A 9 25.84 -3.63 -7.34
N VAL A 10 24.88 -3.45 -6.42
CA VAL A 10 24.00 -4.51 -5.89
C VAL A 10 22.59 -4.31 -6.43
N GLN A 11 22.29 -4.95 -7.56
CA GLN A 11 21.04 -4.73 -8.30
C GLN A 11 20.54 -6.01 -8.99
N SER A 12 19.35 -5.95 -9.58
CA SER A 12 18.84 -7.04 -10.40
C SER A 12 19.67 -7.28 -11.67
N HIS A 13 19.50 -8.43 -12.31
CA HIS A 13 20.08 -8.68 -13.63
C HIS A 13 19.15 -9.52 -14.51
N VAL A 14 19.14 -9.19 -15.81
CA VAL A 14 18.43 -9.93 -16.84
C VAL A 14 19.32 -10.23 -18.04
N VAL A 15 19.15 -11.41 -18.65
CA VAL A 15 19.86 -11.79 -19.87
C VAL A 15 19.39 -10.96 -21.07
N HIS A 16 18.08 -10.72 -21.21
CA HIS A 16 17.46 -9.92 -22.28
C HIS A 16 16.73 -8.68 -21.72
N GLY A 17 16.88 -7.52 -22.39
CA GLY A 17 16.43 -6.21 -21.90
C GLY A 17 17.49 -5.47 -21.09
N TYR A 18 17.11 -4.29 -20.56
CA TYR A 18 17.96 -3.43 -19.73
C TYR A 18 17.23 -3.11 -18.43
N VAL A 19 17.71 -3.69 -17.32
CA VAL A 19 17.31 -3.43 -15.92
C VAL A 19 18.47 -3.82 -15.00
N GLY A 20 18.49 -3.22 -13.81
CA GLY A 20 19.52 -3.38 -12.79
C GLY A 20 20.93 -3.20 -13.33
N ASN A 21 21.82 -4.13 -13.01
CA ASN A 21 23.22 -4.09 -13.44
C ASN A 21 23.38 -3.99 -14.95
N LYS A 22 22.46 -4.54 -15.74
CA LYS A 22 22.55 -4.43 -17.21
C LYS A 22 22.27 -3.01 -17.71
N ALA A 23 21.46 -2.23 -17.00
CA ALA A 23 21.21 -0.83 -17.30
C ALA A 23 22.27 0.10 -16.67
N ALA A 24 22.82 -0.25 -15.51
CA ALA A 24 23.74 0.60 -14.75
C ALA A 24 25.22 0.46 -15.16
N THR A 25 25.72 -0.75 -15.43
CA THR A 25 27.15 -1.03 -15.60
C THR A 25 27.76 -0.29 -16.79
N PHE A 26 27.13 -0.36 -17.96
CA PHE A 26 27.69 0.24 -19.18
C PHE A 26 27.79 1.78 -19.10
N PRO A 27 26.76 2.53 -18.64
CA PRO A 27 26.89 3.97 -18.40
C PRO A 27 28.01 4.32 -17.40
N LEU A 28 28.13 3.60 -16.29
CA LEU A 28 29.19 3.84 -15.30
C LEU A 28 30.59 3.64 -15.90
N GLN A 29 30.78 2.56 -16.66
CA GLN A 29 32.05 2.28 -17.34
C GLN A 29 32.39 3.34 -18.40
N LEU A 30 31.41 3.83 -19.16
CA LEU A 30 31.61 4.94 -20.09
C LEU A 30 32.05 6.23 -19.39
N LEU A 31 31.64 6.41 -18.13
CA LEU A 31 31.98 7.54 -17.29
C LEU A 31 33.23 7.28 -16.40
N GLY A 32 34.00 6.23 -16.71
CA GLY A 32 35.31 5.97 -16.11
C GLY A 32 35.30 5.18 -14.80
N TRP A 33 34.19 4.49 -14.48
CA TRP A 33 34.10 3.63 -13.29
C TRP A 33 34.42 2.17 -13.59
N ASP A 34 35.24 1.56 -12.74
CA ASP A 34 35.32 0.11 -12.61
C ASP A 34 34.12 -0.38 -11.79
N VAL A 35 33.33 -1.29 -12.37
CA VAL A 35 32.06 -1.75 -11.78
C VAL A 35 32.17 -3.21 -11.36
N ASP A 36 32.12 -3.45 -10.05
CA ASP A 36 31.95 -4.78 -9.48
C ASP A 36 30.43 -5.02 -9.31
N ALA A 37 29.87 -6.02 -10.00
CA ALA A 37 28.42 -6.24 -10.04
C ALA A 37 27.98 -7.48 -9.25
N ILE A 38 27.05 -7.30 -8.31
CA ILE A 38 26.34 -8.36 -7.59
C ILE A 38 24.89 -8.40 -8.11
N ASN A 39 24.49 -9.56 -8.62
CA ASN A 39 23.16 -9.79 -9.13
C ASN A 39 22.25 -10.31 -8.00
N THR A 40 21.23 -9.55 -7.64
CA THR A 40 20.22 -9.93 -6.63
C THR A 40 19.18 -10.90 -7.22
N VAL A 41 19.03 -10.89 -8.54
CA VAL A 41 18.34 -11.90 -9.35
C VAL A 41 19.11 -12.11 -10.64
N GLN A 42 19.00 -13.32 -11.19
CA GLN A 42 19.53 -13.67 -12.50
C GLN A 42 18.39 -14.25 -13.34
N PHE A 43 17.68 -13.39 -14.08
CA PHE A 43 16.53 -13.80 -14.88
C PHE A 43 16.79 -13.75 -16.39
N SER A 44 15.99 -14.49 -17.16
CA SER A 44 16.05 -14.48 -18.63
C SER A 44 15.69 -13.11 -19.22
N ASN A 45 14.73 -12.42 -18.61
CA ASN A 45 14.19 -11.14 -19.07
C ASN A 45 13.38 -10.47 -17.93
N HIS A 46 13.04 -9.19 -18.11
CA HIS A 46 12.22 -8.46 -17.16
C HIS A 46 10.84 -9.11 -16.96
N ALA A 47 10.29 -9.04 -15.74
CA ALA A 47 8.99 -9.64 -15.40
C ALA A 47 7.79 -9.03 -16.14
N GLY A 48 7.99 -7.86 -16.78
CA GLY A 48 7.01 -7.25 -17.68
C GLY A 48 6.74 -8.08 -18.96
N TYR A 49 7.60 -9.03 -19.31
CA TYR A 49 7.34 -10.02 -20.36
C TYR A 49 6.43 -11.15 -19.87
N ARG A 50 5.70 -11.81 -20.79
CA ARG A 50 4.73 -12.88 -20.45
C ARG A 50 5.35 -14.05 -19.66
N SER A 51 6.58 -14.43 -20.02
CA SER A 51 7.28 -15.56 -19.41
C SER A 51 8.69 -15.11 -19.08
N HIS A 52 9.16 -15.53 -17.91
CA HIS A 52 10.53 -15.32 -17.46
C HIS A 52 10.94 -16.53 -16.62
N GLY A 53 12.24 -16.81 -16.56
CA GLY A 53 12.81 -17.85 -15.72
C GLY A 53 14.14 -17.40 -15.14
N GLY A 54 14.70 -18.19 -14.22
CA GLY A 54 15.99 -17.94 -13.58
C GLY A 54 15.91 -18.00 -12.06
N SER A 55 16.91 -17.44 -11.38
CA SER A 55 17.07 -17.57 -9.93
C SER A 55 17.05 -16.22 -9.22
N LYS A 56 16.62 -16.24 -7.95
CA LYS A 56 16.81 -15.15 -7.00
C LYS A 56 18.01 -15.50 -6.12
N THR A 57 18.87 -14.52 -5.84
CA THR A 57 19.97 -14.70 -4.89
C THR A 57 19.40 -14.62 -3.50
N ASP A 58 19.49 -15.71 -2.73
CA ASP A 58 18.98 -15.72 -1.36
C ASP A 58 19.91 -14.97 -0.39
N LYS A 59 19.42 -14.76 0.84
CA LYS A 59 20.16 -14.05 1.88
C LYS A 59 21.50 -14.69 2.21
N GLY A 60 21.56 -16.03 2.28
CA GLY A 60 22.79 -16.75 2.59
C GLY A 60 23.84 -16.53 1.50
N GLN A 61 23.42 -16.66 0.24
CA GLN A 61 24.28 -16.41 -0.92
C GLN A 61 24.80 -14.96 -0.97
N LEU A 62 23.95 -13.96 -0.67
CA LEU A 62 24.38 -12.56 -0.58
C LEU A 62 25.41 -12.35 0.54
N ILE A 63 25.16 -12.90 1.73
CA ILE A 63 26.09 -12.81 2.87
C ILE A 63 27.42 -13.47 2.53
N ASP A 64 27.40 -14.62 1.85
CA ASP A 64 28.62 -15.31 1.43
C ASP A 64 29.44 -14.45 0.46
N ILE A 65 28.80 -13.85 -0.55
CA ILE A 65 29.47 -12.93 -1.48
C ILE A 65 30.10 -11.75 -0.72
N PHE A 66 29.32 -11.06 0.11
CA PHE A 66 29.82 -9.92 0.90
C PHE A 66 31.00 -10.31 1.79
N THR A 67 30.90 -11.45 2.46
CA THR A 67 31.96 -11.99 3.33
C THR A 67 33.24 -12.27 2.54
N ILE A 68 33.13 -12.84 1.34
CA ILE A 68 34.30 -13.13 0.50
C ILE A 68 34.92 -11.85 -0.07
N LEU A 69 34.12 -10.85 -0.43
CA LEU A 69 34.63 -9.52 -0.83
C LEU A 69 35.40 -8.86 0.31
N GLU A 70 34.88 -8.92 1.54
CA GLU A 70 35.56 -8.40 2.73
C GLU A 70 36.88 -9.13 3.00
N LYS A 71 36.89 -10.47 2.91
CA LYS A 71 38.08 -11.29 3.14
C LYS A 71 39.21 -11.06 2.12
N ASN A 72 38.86 -10.77 0.87
CA ASN A 72 39.83 -10.47 -0.18
C ASN A 72 40.17 -8.97 -0.28
N GLU A 73 39.69 -8.15 0.66
CA GLU A 73 39.91 -6.70 0.68
C GLU A 73 39.36 -5.95 -0.56
N PHE A 74 38.44 -6.57 -1.31
CA PHE A 74 37.74 -5.95 -2.45
C PHE A 74 36.67 -4.93 -2.03
N THR A 75 36.71 -4.49 -0.77
CA THR A 75 35.81 -3.47 -0.20
C THR A 75 36.43 -2.07 -0.17
N GLN A 76 37.63 -1.91 -0.72
CA GLN A 76 38.22 -0.60 -1.04
C GLN A 76 37.55 -0.03 -2.29
N ILE A 77 36.34 0.50 -2.10
CA ILE A 77 35.50 1.07 -3.14
C ILE A 77 35.20 2.55 -2.83
N ASP A 78 34.98 3.33 -3.88
CA ASP A 78 34.64 4.76 -3.77
C ASP A 78 33.12 4.94 -3.66
N ALA A 79 32.35 4.02 -4.25
CA ALA A 79 30.89 4.10 -4.23
C ALA A 79 30.20 2.73 -4.10
N LEU A 80 29.00 2.77 -3.51
CA LEU A 80 28.02 1.69 -3.50
C LEU A 80 26.77 2.20 -4.22
N ILE A 81 26.21 1.40 -5.13
CA ILE A 81 24.89 1.63 -5.70
C ILE A 81 24.01 0.42 -5.46
N SER A 82 22.78 0.65 -5.00
CA SER A 82 21.80 -0.42 -4.83
C SER A 82 20.51 -0.11 -5.56
N GLY A 83 19.87 -1.16 -6.08
CA GLY A 83 18.56 -1.12 -6.72
C GLY A 83 17.70 -2.26 -6.22
N TYR A 84 16.97 -2.94 -7.11
CA TYR A 84 16.07 -4.03 -6.73
C TYR A 84 16.77 -5.15 -5.95
N VAL A 85 16.29 -5.44 -4.74
CA VAL A 85 16.67 -6.61 -3.92
C VAL A 85 15.38 -7.37 -3.55
N PRO A 86 15.29 -8.69 -3.78
CA PRO A 86 14.11 -9.46 -3.40
C PRO A 86 13.94 -9.59 -1.88
N GLY A 87 12.87 -8.98 -1.36
CA GLY A 87 12.39 -9.20 0.01
C GLY A 87 13.24 -8.57 1.12
N ALA A 88 12.68 -8.53 2.32
CA ALA A 88 13.29 -7.86 3.47
C ALA A 88 14.62 -8.49 3.91
N ASP A 89 14.76 -9.80 3.76
CA ASP A 89 15.91 -10.56 4.21
C ASP A 89 17.20 -10.23 3.45
N GLY A 90 17.13 -10.19 2.11
CA GLY A 90 18.25 -9.77 1.27
C GLY A 90 18.57 -8.29 1.47
N LEU A 91 17.53 -7.46 1.63
CA LEU A 91 17.69 -6.03 1.87
C LEU A 91 18.35 -5.74 3.24
N THR A 92 18.04 -6.56 4.25
CA THR A 92 18.69 -6.49 5.57
C THR A 92 20.16 -6.85 5.48
N ALA A 93 20.50 -7.91 4.72
CA ALA A 93 21.90 -8.27 4.48
C ALA A 93 22.68 -7.15 3.77
N LEU A 94 22.07 -6.49 2.78
CA LEU A 94 22.64 -5.31 2.13
C LEU A 94 22.83 -4.16 3.13
N ALA A 95 21.85 -3.88 3.99
CA ALA A 95 21.94 -2.82 4.98
C ALA A 95 23.08 -3.07 6.00
N ASP A 96 23.21 -4.31 6.49
CA ASP A 96 24.29 -4.70 7.39
C ASP A 96 25.66 -4.53 6.73
N PHE A 97 25.78 -4.90 5.45
CA PHE A 97 27.01 -4.76 4.69
C PHE A 97 27.35 -3.29 4.39
N ALA A 98 26.37 -2.49 3.95
CA ALA A 98 26.53 -1.05 3.72
C ALA A 98 26.97 -0.32 5.00
N ALA A 99 26.41 -0.68 6.15
CA ALA A 99 26.80 -0.13 7.44
C ALA A 99 28.28 -0.43 7.77
N ARG A 100 28.75 -1.66 7.51
CA ARG A 100 30.17 -2.02 7.68
C ARG A 100 31.09 -1.28 6.72
N LEU A 101 30.68 -1.10 5.46
CA LEU A 101 31.43 -0.32 4.49
C LEU A 101 31.55 1.16 4.93
N LYS A 102 30.44 1.77 5.36
CA LYS A 102 30.42 3.15 5.89
C LYS A 102 31.24 3.32 7.17
N ALA A 103 31.26 2.31 8.05
CA ALA A 103 32.11 2.33 9.24
C ALA A 103 33.60 2.33 8.89
N LYS A 104 34.01 1.63 7.81
CA LYS A 104 35.40 1.63 7.32
C LYS A 104 35.75 2.88 6.52
N ASN A 105 34.81 3.38 5.72
CA ASN A 105 34.95 4.58 4.89
C ASN A 105 33.72 5.49 5.07
N PRO A 106 33.75 6.44 6.02
CA PRO A 106 32.66 7.39 6.22
C PRO A 106 32.36 8.25 4.98
N CYS A 107 33.35 8.44 4.11
CA CYS A 107 33.23 9.19 2.86
C CYS A 107 32.67 8.37 1.69
N LEU A 108 32.39 7.08 1.87
CA LEU A 108 31.82 6.21 0.84
C LEU A 108 30.56 6.85 0.23
N LEU A 109 30.51 7.00 -1.09
CA LEU A 109 29.31 7.47 -1.78
C LEU A 109 28.31 6.32 -1.89
N PHE A 110 27.23 6.35 -1.10
CA PHE A 110 26.14 5.37 -1.23
C PHE A 110 24.95 6.01 -1.95
N VAL A 111 24.67 5.57 -3.18
CA VAL A 111 23.46 5.91 -3.93
C VAL A 111 22.45 4.77 -3.78
N LEU A 112 21.34 5.07 -3.09
CA LEU A 112 20.27 4.13 -2.83
C LEU A 112 19.10 4.43 -3.76
N ASP A 113 18.85 3.52 -4.70
CA ASP A 113 17.64 3.51 -5.51
C ASP A 113 16.64 2.55 -4.86
N PRO A 114 15.69 3.03 -4.05
CA PRO A 114 14.66 2.15 -3.54
C PRO A 114 13.86 1.62 -4.73
N VAL A 115 13.65 0.31 -4.80
CA VAL A 115 12.78 -0.27 -5.84
C VAL A 115 11.65 -0.98 -5.14
N MET A 116 10.53 -0.28 -4.99
CA MET A 116 9.34 -0.80 -4.31
C MET A 116 8.13 -0.88 -5.21
N GLY A 117 8.02 -0.02 -6.21
CA GLY A 117 6.89 0.00 -7.12
C GLY A 117 6.83 1.25 -7.97
N ASP A 118 5.87 1.29 -8.87
CA ASP A 118 5.56 2.46 -9.71
C ASP A 118 4.06 2.44 -10.05
N ASP A 119 3.49 3.60 -10.40
CA ASP A 119 2.10 3.74 -10.89
C ASP A 119 1.04 3.04 -10.01
N GLY A 120 1.17 3.18 -8.69
CA GLY A 120 0.24 2.60 -7.72
C GLY A 120 0.41 1.09 -7.48
N LYS A 121 1.42 0.45 -8.06
CA LYS A 121 1.67 -1.00 -7.95
C LYS A 121 3.02 -1.29 -7.31
N MET A 122 3.03 -2.05 -6.22
CA MET A 122 4.28 -2.55 -5.65
C MET A 122 4.85 -3.75 -6.42
N TYR A 123 6.17 -3.79 -6.54
CA TYR A 123 6.96 -4.86 -7.16
C TYR A 123 7.51 -5.86 -6.15
N VAL A 124 7.49 -5.51 -4.87
CA VAL A 124 8.05 -6.28 -3.74
C VAL A 124 7.05 -6.34 -2.58
N ALA A 125 7.26 -7.26 -1.65
CA ALA A 125 6.42 -7.38 -0.46
C ALA A 125 6.60 -6.16 0.47
N ASN A 126 5.56 -5.83 1.25
CA ASN A 126 5.55 -4.67 2.17
C ASN A 126 6.62 -4.75 3.28
N ASP A 127 7.20 -5.93 3.51
CA ASP A 127 8.21 -6.16 4.54
C ASP A 127 9.54 -5.45 4.25
N VAL A 128 9.78 -5.00 3.02
CA VAL A 128 10.98 -4.23 2.66
C VAL A 128 10.95 -2.78 3.18
N LEU A 129 9.76 -2.21 3.36
CA LEU A 129 9.57 -0.78 3.70
C LEU A 129 10.28 -0.40 5.02
N PRO A 130 10.09 -1.16 6.12
CA PRO A 130 10.83 -0.91 7.36
C PRO A 130 12.35 -0.99 7.17
N VAL A 131 12.85 -1.89 6.33
CA VAL A 131 14.29 -2.04 6.10
C VAL A 131 14.84 -0.84 5.32
N TYR A 132 14.15 -0.37 4.28
CA TYR A 132 14.51 0.88 3.60
C TYR A 132 14.53 2.04 4.61
N ARG A 133 13.40 2.26 5.29
CA ARG A 133 13.18 3.41 6.17
C ARG A 133 14.15 3.48 7.35
N ASP A 134 14.33 2.35 8.05
CA ASP A 134 14.99 2.32 9.35
C ASP A 134 16.46 1.88 9.27
N ARG A 135 16.88 1.26 8.16
CA ARG A 135 18.23 0.68 8.03
C ARG A 135 19.04 1.26 6.88
N LEU A 136 18.42 1.52 5.71
CA LEU A 136 19.15 1.97 4.52
C LEU A 136 19.14 3.48 4.33
N LEU A 137 18.01 4.16 4.52
CA LEU A 137 17.91 5.62 4.38
C LEU A 137 18.97 6.35 5.22
N PRO A 138 19.21 6.00 6.51
CA PRO A 138 20.23 6.68 7.32
C PRO A 138 21.67 6.46 6.84
N LEU A 139 21.91 5.45 6.02
CA LEU A 139 23.23 5.14 5.46
C LEU A 139 23.46 5.82 4.11
N ALA A 140 22.39 6.19 3.40
CA ALA A 140 22.47 6.69 2.03
C ALA A 140 23.09 8.09 1.97
N THR A 141 24.03 8.28 1.04
CA THR A 141 24.55 9.60 0.70
C THR A 141 23.56 10.34 -0.20
N VAL A 142 22.98 9.63 -1.17
CA VAL A 142 21.94 10.11 -2.09
C VAL A 142 20.87 9.03 -2.21
N ILE A 143 19.60 9.42 -2.20
CA ILE A 143 18.49 8.54 -2.59
C ILE A 143 17.85 8.99 -3.90
N THR A 144 17.36 8.06 -4.71
CA THR A 144 16.74 8.33 -6.02
C THR A 144 15.32 7.77 -6.18
N PRO A 145 14.40 7.94 -5.21
CA PRO A 145 13.05 7.38 -5.31
C PRO A 145 12.23 8.02 -6.44
N ASN A 146 11.32 7.25 -7.04
CA ASN A 146 10.21 7.81 -7.82
C ASN A 146 9.11 8.39 -6.89
N TRP A 147 8.09 9.07 -7.42
CA TRP A 147 7.03 9.66 -6.59
C TRP A 147 6.34 8.61 -5.70
N PHE A 148 6.02 7.45 -6.25
CA PHE A 148 5.28 6.41 -5.54
C PHE A 148 6.08 5.89 -4.35
N GLU A 149 7.40 5.74 -4.50
CA GLU A 149 8.31 5.36 -3.43
C GLU A 149 8.42 6.44 -2.36
N VAL A 150 8.43 7.72 -2.72
CA VAL A 150 8.36 8.82 -1.75
C VAL A 150 7.05 8.75 -0.96
N GLU A 151 5.91 8.56 -1.63
CA GLU A 151 4.60 8.43 -0.99
C GLU A 151 4.56 7.22 -0.04
N LEU A 152 5.16 6.09 -0.42
CA LEU A 152 5.27 4.91 0.43
C LEU A 152 6.17 5.15 1.65
N MET A 153 7.32 5.80 1.48
CA MET A 153 8.25 6.03 2.61
C MET A 153 7.74 7.09 3.58
N THR A 154 7.11 8.14 3.05
CA THR A 154 6.70 9.32 3.84
C THR A 154 5.23 9.32 4.24
N GLN A 155 4.40 8.49 3.58
CA GLN A 155 2.94 8.45 3.75
C GLN A 155 2.25 9.78 3.34
N ILE A 156 2.90 10.58 2.49
CA ILE A 156 2.43 11.90 2.04
C ILE A 156 2.24 11.87 0.52
N GLN A 157 1.03 12.15 0.04
CA GLN A 157 0.75 12.25 -1.40
C GLN A 157 1.34 13.52 -2.03
N LEU A 158 2.02 13.39 -3.17
CA LEU A 158 2.75 14.51 -3.81
C LEU A 158 1.88 15.32 -4.76
N THR A 159 0.79 15.90 -4.26
CA THR A 159 -0.23 16.64 -5.03
C THR A 159 -0.05 18.17 -5.05
N SER A 160 0.89 18.73 -4.28
CA SER A 160 1.18 20.18 -4.22
C SER A 160 2.59 20.46 -3.71
N GLN A 161 3.07 21.69 -3.86
CA GLN A 161 4.33 22.18 -3.29
C GLN A 161 4.36 21.97 -1.76
N ASP A 162 3.23 22.17 -1.07
CA ASP A 162 3.12 21.96 0.37
C ASP A 162 3.36 20.50 0.77
N SER A 163 2.77 19.56 0.03
CA SER A 163 2.95 18.14 0.34
C SER A 163 4.33 17.62 -0.05
N ILE A 164 4.91 18.11 -1.14
CA ILE A 164 6.32 17.87 -1.49
C ILE A 164 7.24 18.41 -0.40
N ARG A 165 6.97 19.61 0.13
CA ARG A 165 7.72 20.19 1.25
C ARG A 165 7.69 19.29 2.47
N LEU A 166 6.52 18.79 2.88
CA LEU A 166 6.38 17.87 4.01
C LEU A 166 7.11 16.55 3.78
N ALA A 167 7.01 15.98 2.57
CA ALA A 167 7.70 14.75 2.21
C ALA A 167 9.24 14.91 2.29
N LEU A 168 9.78 16.00 1.71
CA LEU A 168 11.21 16.30 1.80
C LEU A 168 11.67 16.54 3.24
N ARG A 169 10.85 17.20 4.09
CA ARG A 169 11.15 17.32 5.53
C ARG A 169 11.25 15.95 6.20
N SER A 170 10.31 15.05 5.94
CA SER A 170 10.37 13.71 6.51
C SER A 170 11.64 12.98 6.08
N LEU A 171 11.99 13.02 4.80
CA LEU A 171 13.20 12.36 4.29
C LEU A 171 14.48 12.95 4.90
N HIS A 172 14.60 14.27 4.97
CA HIS A 172 15.80 14.91 5.53
C HIS A 172 15.89 14.77 7.06
N PHE A 173 14.81 15.08 7.78
CA PHE A 173 14.85 15.25 9.23
C PHE A 173 14.40 14.00 10.01
N ASN A 174 13.43 13.24 9.51
CA ASN A 174 12.99 12.01 10.19
C ASN A 174 13.84 10.80 9.79
N HIS A 175 14.34 10.76 8.55
CA HIS A 175 15.12 9.63 8.03
C HIS A 175 16.61 9.94 7.86
N GLY A 176 17.05 11.16 8.14
CA GLY A 176 18.46 11.55 8.15
C GLY A 176 19.12 11.58 6.77
N VAL A 177 18.35 11.63 5.69
CA VAL A 177 18.90 11.58 4.33
C VAL A 177 19.44 12.95 3.95
N ARG A 178 20.72 13.06 3.63
CA ARG A 178 21.33 14.35 3.26
C ARG A 178 20.90 14.83 1.87
N ASN A 179 20.88 13.94 0.89
CA ASN A 179 20.59 14.28 -0.51
C ASN A 179 19.46 13.42 -1.05
N VAL A 180 18.43 14.06 -1.57
CA VAL A 180 17.23 13.40 -2.14
C VAL A 180 17.05 13.85 -3.57
N VAL A 181 16.93 12.89 -4.50
CA VAL A 181 16.51 13.16 -5.88
C VAL A 181 15.19 12.42 -6.13
N VAL A 182 14.07 13.14 -6.12
CA VAL A 182 12.80 12.56 -6.55
C VAL A 182 12.81 12.52 -8.07
N THR A 183 12.90 11.31 -8.62
CA THR A 183 13.25 11.09 -10.04
C THR A 183 12.13 11.46 -11.00
N SER A 184 10.89 11.22 -10.59
CA SER A 184 9.70 11.52 -11.37
C SER A 184 8.52 11.82 -10.45
N VAL A 185 7.95 13.01 -10.55
CA VAL A 185 6.60 13.35 -10.04
C VAL A 185 5.72 13.67 -11.24
N ILE A 186 4.57 13.00 -11.37
CA ILE A 186 3.64 13.25 -12.47
C ILE A 186 2.85 14.52 -12.17
N VAL A 187 3.00 15.52 -13.04
CA VAL A 187 2.28 16.79 -12.97
C VAL A 187 1.26 16.84 -14.10
N ARG A 188 -0.03 16.90 -13.76
CA ARG A 188 -1.14 17.01 -14.72
C ARG A 188 -1.56 18.46 -14.88
N GLU A 189 -1.82 18.88 -16.11
CA GLU A 189 -2.28 20.24 -16.42
C GLU A 189 -3.60 20.56 -15.71
N GLY A 190 -3.71 21.79 -15.21
CA GLY A 190 -4.86 22.22 -14.40
C GLY A 190 -4.88 21.71 -12.94
N SER A 191 -3.86 20.97 -12.49
CA SER A 191 -3.70 20.64 -11.07
C SER A 191 -3.01 21.76 -10.29
N LYS A 192 -3.25 21.83 -8.96
CA LYS A 192 -2.58 22.78 -8.05
C LYS A 192 -1.06 22.76 -8.22
N LEU A 193 -0.46 21.58 -8.24
CA LEU A 193 0.97 21.41 -8.45
C LEU A 193 1.43 21.96 -9.81
N SER A 194 0.62 21.84 -10.86
CA SER A 194 0.95 22.38 -12.18
C SER A 194 1.03 23.91 -12.17
N ASP A 195 0.10 24.57 -11.48
CA ASP A 195 0.10 26.02 -11.32
C ASP A 195 1.33 26.49 -10.53
N GLU A 196 1.67 25.79 -9.44
CA GLU A 196 2.83 26.10 -8.59
C GLU A 196 4.16 25.90 -9.33
N VAL A 197 4.32 24.80 -10.07
CA VAL A 197 5.49 24.51 -10.91
C VAL A 197 5.65 25.58 -12.00
N THR A 198 4.53 26.05 -12.57
CA THR A 198 4.53 27.11 -13.58
C THR A 198 4.89 28.46 -12.99
N ALA A 199 4.29 28.82 -11.85
CA ALA A 199 4.57 30.07 -11.13
C ALA A 199 6.03 30.15 -10.67
N ALA A 200 6.62 29.02 -10.24
CA ALA A 200 8.02 28.92 -9.88
C ALA A 200 8.97 28.94 -11.10
N GLY A 201 8.43 28.94 -12.33
CA GLY A 201 9.22 28.92 -13.56
C GLY A 201 10.07 27.66 -13.65
N LEU A 202 9.55 26.49 -13.27
CA LEU A 202 10.29 25.22 -13.28
C LEU A 202 10.08 24.41 -14.55
N ARG A 203 9.15 24.82 -15.41
CA ARG A 203 8.98 24.23 -16.74
C ARG A 203 10.16 24.58 -17.62
N ALA A 204 10.67 23.55 -18.30
CA ALA A 204 11.61 23.73 -19.40
C ALA A 204 11.00 24.68 -20.45
N GLY A 205 11.82 25.58 -21.01
CA GLY A 205 11.36 26.56 -22.00
C GLY A 205 10.92 25.91 -23.33
N SER A 206 10.34 26.71 -24.24
CA SER A 206 10.04 26.29 -25.63
C SER A 206 11.27 25.82 -26.42
N SER A 207 12.46 26.03 -25.86
CA SER A 207 13.76 25.60 -26.36
C SER A 207 14.29 24.30 -25.72
N TYR A 208 13.47 23.46 -25.06
CA TYR A 208 13.88 22.09 -24.65
C TYR A 208 14.07 21.19 -25.89
N SER A 209 15.09 21.56 -26.66
CA SER A 209 15.54 20.97 -27.90
C SER A 209 16.70 20.06 -27.57
N ILE A 210 16.38 18.79 -27.28
CA ILE A 210 17.39 17.74 -27.24
C ILE A 210 17.83 17.51 -28.69
N ASN A 211 18.99 18.05 -29.08
CA ASN A 211 19.65 17.92 -30.39
C ASN A 211 19.05 18.68 -31.60
N GLY A 212 18.54 19.91 -31.42
CA GLY A 212 18.35 20.84 -32.54
C GLY A 212 17.21 20.53 -33.53
N ASN A 213 16.41 19.50 -33.30
CA ASN A 213 15.22 19.20 -34.12
C ASN A 213 13.97 19.79 -33.49
N SER A 214 13.33 20.72 -34.20
CA SER A 214 12.02 21.29 -33.89
C SER A 214 10.90 20.30 -34.22
N ASP A 215 10.90 19.12 -33.60
CA ASP A 215 9.75 18.22 -33.65
C ASP A 215 8.75 18.74 -32.62
N THR A 216 7.79 19.57 -33.07
CA THR A 216 6.63 20.01 -32.30
C THR A 216 5.73 18.81 -32.02
N ILE A 217 6.07 18.07 -30.97
CA ILE A 217 5.19 17.05 -30.41
C ILE A 217 4.06 17.81 -29.70
N ASN A 218 2.81 17.52 -30.04
CA ASN A 218 1.65 17.98 -29.26
C ASN A 218 1.78 17.41 -27.84
N PHE A 219 2.29 18.22 -26.92
CA PHE A 219 2.37 17.89 -25.50
C PHE A 219 0.97 18.03 -24.90
N GLU A 220 0.17 16.96 -24.97
CA GLU A 220 -1.04 16.86 -24.16
C GLU A 220 -0.68 16.74 -22.66
N ASP A 221 -1.21 17.67 -21.88
CA ASP A 221 -1.57 17.73 -20.45
C ASP A 221 -0.70 17.09 -19.33
N GLU A 222 0.47 16.47 -19.58
CA GLU A 222 1.29 15.88 -18.50
C GLU A 222 2.81 16.10 -18.62
N TYR A 223 3.44 16.43 -17.50
CA TYR A 223 4.90 16.62 -17.34
C TYR A 223 5.46 15.74 -16.22
N ILE A 224 6.76 15.43 -16.31
CA ILE A 224 7.53 14.83 -15.22
C ILE A 224 8.34 15.94 -14.54
N LEU A 225 8.12 16.13 -13.25
CA LEU A 225 8.91 17.01 -12.39
C LEU A 225 9.99 16.18 -11.67
N CYS A 226 11.26 16.53 -11.87
CA CYS A 226 12.38 15.97 -11.12
C CYS A 226 12.86 17.01 -10.10
N ILE A 227 13.11 16.57 -8.86
CA ILE A 227 13.42 17.44 -7.72
C ILE A 227 14.72 16.96 -7.09
N ALA A 228 15.67 17.86 -6.89
CA ALA A 228 16.90 17.63 -6.14
C ALA A 228 16.91 18.49 -4.88
N SER A 229 17.04 17.85 -3.72
CA SER A 229 17.05 18.50 -2.41
C SER A 229 18.28 18.10 -1.59
N SER A 230 18.97 19.08 -1.01
CA SER A 230 20.22 18.86 -0.26
C SER A 230 20.17 19.57 1.10
N ALA A 231 20.25 18.80 2.19
CA ALA A 231 20.36 19.34 3.53
C ALA A 231 21.78 19.85 3.82
N HIS A 232 21.86 20.96 4.57
CA HIS A 232 23.11 21.55 5.03
C HIS A 232 23.65 20.82 6.26
N GLU A 233 24.94 21.02 6.56
CA GLU A 233 25.54 20.47 7.80
C GLU A 233 25.00 21.17 9.04
N ASP A 234 24.64 22.45 8.90
CA ASP A 234 23.88 23.16 9.91
C ASP A 234 22.40 22.78 9.80
N PRO A 235 21.83 22.04 10.78
CA PRO A 235 20.44 21.61 10.74
C PRO A 235 19.44 22.77 10.89
N SER A 236 19.90 23.97 11.25
CA SER A 236 19.06 25.17 11.28
C SER A 236 18.82 25.77 9.88
N MET A 237 19.65 25.43 8.90
CA MET A 237 19.46 25.89 7.53
C MET A 237 18.49 24.97 6.78
N ALA A 238 17.49 25.56 6.14
CA ALA A 238 16.56 24.82 5.29
C ALA A 238 17.31 24.18 4.10
N PRO A 239 16.97 22.94 3.70
CA PRO A 239 17.60 22.28 2.57
C PRO A 239 17.50 23.09 1.27
N ASP A 240 18.52 23.05 0.42
CA ASP A 240 18.40 23.66 -0.91
C ASP A 240 17.51 22.79 -1.79
N VAL A 241 16.50 23.38 -2.47
CA VAL A 241 15.58 22.66 -3.35
C VAL A 241 15.65 23.21 -4.77
N TYR A 242 15.98 22.33 -5.71
CA TYR A 242 16.02 22.59 -7.14
C TYR A 242 15.08 21.65 -7.87
N ALA A 243 14.52 22.08 -8.98
CA ALA A 243 13.66 21.24 -9.79
C ALA A 243 13.73 21.58 -11.28
N LEU A 244 13.32 20.62 -12.10
CA LEU A 244 13.14 20.77 -13.54
C LEU A 244 11.97 19.91 -13.99
N ALA A 245 11.03 20.51 -14.73
CA ALA A 245 9.93 19.79 -15.34
C ALA A 245 10.15 19.66 -16.86
N ALA A 246 10.02 18.43 -17.37
CA ALA A 246 10.05 18.14 -18.79
C ALA A 246 8.81 17.34 -19.23
N PRO A 247 8.44 17.39 -20.51
CA PRO A 247 7.28 16.64 -21.00
C PRO A 247 7.41 15.14 -20.78
N ARG A 248 6.31 14.51 -20.36
CA ARG A 248 6.27 13.06 -20.15
C ARG A 248 6.35 12.33 -21.49
N ILE A 249 7.35 11.46 -21.65
CA ILE A 249 7.43 10.56 -22.81
C ILE A 249 6.47 9.40 -22.59
N LYS A 250 5.33 9.40 -23.30
CA LYS A 250 4.33 8.31 -23.21
C LYS A 250 4.97 6.97 -23.60
N GLY A 251 4.84 5.98 -22.72
CA GLY A 251 5.35 4.62 -22.91
C GLY A 251 5.82 3.99 -21.59
N TYR A 252 5.80 2.66 -21.53
CA TYR A 252 6.43 1.93 -20.45
C TYR A 252 7.88 1.63 -20.83
N PHE A 253 8.85 2.07 -20.03
CA PHE A 253 10.27 1.82 -20.24
C PHE A 253 10.84 1.13 -19.00
N SER A 254 11.49 -0.03 -19.18
CA SER A 254 12.13 -0.74 -18.08
C SER A 254 13.57 -0.27 -17.88
N GLY A 255 14.04 -0.21 -16.64
CA GLY A 255 15.44 0.12 -16.30
C GLY A 255 15.78 1.60 -16.29
N VAL A 256 14.77 2.48 -16.30
CA VAL A 256 14.96 3.93 -16.29
C VAL A 256 15.55 4.39 -14.96
N GLY A 257 15.05 3.88 -13.83
CA GLY A 257 15.60 4.15 -12.49
C GLY A 257 17.06 3.73 -12.40
N ASP A 258 17.37 2.49 -12.77
CA ASP A 258 18.75 1.96 -12.73
C ASP A 258 19.74 2.82 -13.54
N LEU A 259 19.34 3.26 -14.75
CA LEU A 259 20.13 4.18 -15.58
C LEU A 259 20.28 5.55 -14.91
N PHE A 260 19.19 6.12 -14.41
CA PHE A 260 19.18 7.44 -13.79
C PHE A 260 20.07 7.47 -12.54
N SER A 261 19.95 6.48 -11.67
CA SER A 261 20.72 6.33 -10.43
C SER A 261 22.22 6.16 -10.71
N ALA A 262 22.58 5.39 -11.74
CA ALA A 262 23.95 5.26 -12.22
C ALA A 262 24.54 6.60 -12.71
N LEU A 263 23.75 7.38 -13.46
CA LEU A 263 24.16 8.70 -13.94
C LEU A 263 24.29 9.71 -12.80
N VAL A 264 23.36 9.71 -11.84
CA VAL A 264 23.45 10.55 -10.63
C VAL A 264 24.73 10.24 -9.86
N LEU A 265 25.06 8.96 -9.64
CA LEU A 265 26.29 8.55 -8.95
C LEU A 265 27.53 9.12 -9.66
N ALA A 266 27.66 8.86 -10.95
CA ALA A 266 28.84 9.25 -11.71
C ALA A 266 29.00 10.77 -11.76
N HIS A 267 27.91 11.49 -12.03
CA HIS A 267 27.95 12.95 -12.11
C HIS A 267 28.15 13.59 -10.74
N PHE A 268 27.50 13.10 -9.68
CA PHE A 268 27.66 13.67 -8.34
C PHE A 268 29.09 13.56 -7.83
N HIS A 269 29.72 12.39 -8.02
CA HIS A 269 31.13 12.21 -7.73
C HIS A 269 32.01 13.18 -8.53
N GLU A 270 31.76 13.34 -9.83
CA GLU A 270 32.55 14.23 -10.68
C GLU A 270 32.42 15.70 -10.27
N VAL A 271 31.23 16.17 -9.89
CA VAL A 271 31.05 17.55 -9.40
C VAL A 271 31.84 17.77 -8.11
N GLN A 272 31.81 16.80 -7.19
CA GLN A 272 32.51 16.90 -5.91
C GLN A 272 34.04 16.96 -6.06
N HIS A 273 34.61 16.38 -7.13
CA HIS A 273 36.07 16.26 -7.30
C HIS A 273 36.66 17.19 -8.37
N SER A 274 35.87 17.59 -9.38
CA SER A 274 36.37 18.30 -10.57
C SER A 274 35.70 19.65 -10.84
N ASN A 275 34.54 19.94 -10.25
CA ASN A 275 33.82 21.24 -10.34
C ASN A 275 33.49 21.73 -11.79
N THR A 276 33.33 20.82 -12.75
CA THR A 276 33.36 21.12 -14.21
C THR A 276 32.23 20.52 -15.05
N LEU A 277 31.15 20.00 -14.46
CA LEU A 277 30.09 19.38 -15.28
C LEU A 277 29.29 20.41 -16.09
N LEU A 278 28.70 21.42 -15.48
CA LEU A 278 27.89 22.40 -16.21
C LEU A 278 28.70 23.67 -16.54
N PRO A 279 28.31 24.48 -17.55
CA PRO A 279 28.99 25.71 -17.92
C PRO A 279 29.20 26.65 -16.74
N ALA A 280 30.26 27.47 -16.75
CA ALA A 280 30.62 28.35 -15.62
C ALA A 280 29.47 29.27 -15.14
N THR A 281 28.53 29.61 -16.03
CA THR A 281 27.32 30.41 -15.74
C THR A 281 26.28 29.70 -14.86
N THR A 282 26.37 28.38 -14.70
CA THR A 282 25.44 27.53 -13.92
C THR A 282 26.03 27.03 -12.60
N ARG A 283 27.25 27.44 -12.24
CA ARG A 283 27.94 27.09 -10.98
C ARG A 283 27.24 27.57 -9.70
N SER A 284 26.11 28.26 -9.82
CA SER A 284 25.32 28.76 -8.70
C SER A 284 24.35 27.74 -8.09
N ILE A 285 24.27 26.50 -8.63
CA ILE A 285 23.37 25.45 -8.11
C ILE A 285 24.13 24.35 -7.36
N SER A 286 23.47 23.65 -6.44
CA SER A 286 24.11 22.63 -5.59
C SER A 286 24.71 21.47 -6.40
N PRO A 287 25.76 20.78 -5.89
CA PRO A 287 26.35 19.64 -6.58
C PRO A 287 25.36 18.55 -6.98
N LEU A 288 24.37 18.29 -6.11
CA LEU A 288 23.29 17.34 -6.38
C LEU A 288 22.42 17.81 -7.54
N ALA A 289 22.03 19.08 -7.56
CA ALA A 289 21.21 19.64 -8.64
C ALA A 289 21.95 19.60 -9.99
N GLN A 290 23.27 19.84 -10.01
CA GLN A 290 24.07 19.69 -11.23
C GLN A 290 24.07 18.24 -11.73
N ALA A 291 24.32 17.29 -10.83
CA ALA A 291 24.34 15.86 -11.16
C ALA A 291 22.97 15.36 -11.65
N ALA A 292 21.90 15.74 -10.95
CA ALA A 292 20.53 15.39 -11.31
C ALA A 292 20.11 16.05 -12.64
N SER A 293 20.56 17.28 -12.95
CA SER A 293 20.33 17.92 -14.26
C SER A 293 20.93 17.09 -15.40
N CYS A 294 22.20 16.68 -15.27
CA CYS A 294 22.86 15.84 -16.26
C CYS A 294 22.17 14.48 -16.40
N ALA A 295 21.89 13.80 -15.28
CA ALA A 295 21.21 12.51 -15.28
C ALA A 295 19.82 12.59 -15.94
N PHE A 296 19.03 13.61 -15.60
CA PHE A 296 17.69 13.81 -16.14
C PHE A 296 17.72 14.06 -17.65
N TYR A 297 18.63 14.92 -18.12
CA TYR A 297 18.79 15.22 -19.55
C TYR A 297 19.24 13.99 -20.34
N THR A 298 20.30 13.31 -19.89
CA THR A 298 20.82 12.12 -20.55
C THR A 298 19.78 11.00 -20.59
N THR A 299 19.05 10.76 -19.49
CA THR A 299 17.95 9.79 -19.46
C THR A 299 16.86 10.17 -20.46
N HIS A 300 16.45 11.44 -20.56
CA HIS A 300 15.49 11.90 -21.57
C HIS A 300 15.98 11.70 -23.01
N ALA A 301 17.27 11.94 -23.28
CA ALA A 301 17.85 11.68 -24.60
C ALA A 301 17.81 10.19 -24.97
N VAL A 302 18.15 9.30 -24.03
CA VAL A 302 18.06 7.84 -24.19
C VAL A 302 16.61 7.41 -24.44
N LEU A 303 15.66 7.94 -23.68
CA LEU A 303 14.24 7.64 -23.84
C LEU A 303 13.70 8.10 -25.19
N ARG A 304 14.02 9.33 -25.63
CA ARG A 304 13.64 9.83 -26.97
C ARG A 304 14.21 8.96 -28.08
N ARG A 305 15.48 8.56 -27.99
CA ARG A 305 16.11 7.65 -28.96
C ARG A 305 15.41 6.30 -28.99
N THR A 306 15.03 5.79 -27.81
CA THR A 306 14.26 4.54 -27.67
C THR A 306 12.88 4.67 -28.31
N GLN A 307 12.14 5.75 -28.03
CA GLN A 307 10.83 6.01 -28.61
C GLN A 307 10.88 6.18 -30.13
N LYS A 308 11.86 6.95 -30.66
CA LYS A 308 12.05 7.12 -32.10
C LYS A 308 12.27 5.78 -32.80
N HIS A 309 13.07 4.90 -32.19
CA HIS A 309 13.26 3.55 -32.71
C HIS A 309 11.99 2.72 -32.64
N ALA A 310 11.24 2.79 -31.54
CA ALA A 310 9.97 2.09 -31.39
C ALA A 310 8.96 2.49 -32.48
N LEU A 311 8.83 3.81 -32.74
CA LEU A 311 7.96 4.35 -33.78
C LEU A 311 8.41 3.93 -35.19
N ALA A 312 9.72 3.92 -35.45
CA ALA A 312 10.25 3.47 -36.73
C ALA A 312 9.96 1.98 -37.01
N LEU A 313 10.01 1.12 -35.98
CA LEU A 313 9.61 -0.29 -36.10
C LEU A 313 8.09 -0.43 -36.31
N ALA A 314 7.29 0.35 -35.59
CA ALA A 314 5.83 0.34 -35.74
C ALA A 314 5.39 0.78 -37.14
N ALA A 315 6.07 1.75 -37.76
CA ALA A 315 5.81 2.18 -39.13
C ALA A 315 6.17 1.13 -40.20
N GLN A 316 7.00 0.13 -39.86
CA GLN A 316 7.39 -0.98 -40.75
C GLN A 316 6.47 -2.20 -40.60
N SER A 317 5.79 -2.34 -39.46
CA SER A 317 4.72 -3.34 -39.28
C SER A 317 3.42 -2.78 -39.86
N SER A 318 2.88 -3.42 -40.89
CA SER A 318 1.62 -3.09 -41.55
C SER A 318 0.38 -3.40 -40.68
N GLU A 319 0.32 -2.84 -39.47
CA GLU A 319 -0.86 -2.87 -38.60
C GLU A 319 -1.66 -1.58 -38.81
N ASP A 320 -2.95 -1.73 -39.14
CA ASP A 320 -3.88 -0.63 -39.43
C ASP A 320 -4.13 0.25 -38.18
N PRO A 321 -3.71 1.52 -38.16
CA PRO A 321 -3.86 2.41 -37.01
C PRO A 321 -5.32 2.66 -36.61
N SER A 322 -6.26 2.48 -37.55
CA SER A 322 -7.67 2.84 -37.39
C SER A 322 -8.49 1.86 -36.54
N SER A 323 -7.95 0.69 -36.20
CA SER A 323 -8.62 -0.34 -35.38
C SER A 323 -8.29 -0.27 -33.88
N SER A 324 -7.34 0.60 -33.48
CA SER A 324 -6.69 0.55 -32.15
C SER A 324 -7.33 1.41 -31.06
N ASN A 325 -8.23 2.34 -31.40
CA ASN A 325 -8.82 3.26 -30.41
C ASN A 325 -9.96 2.65 -29.57
N ALA A 326 -10.35 1.39 -29.82
CA ALA A 326 -11.46 0.73 -29.12
C ALA A 326 -11.02 -0.25 -28.01
N TYR A 327 -9.72 -0.54 -27.89
CA TYR A 327 -9.21 -1.55 -26.96
C TYR A 327 -7.93 -1.06 -26.27
N THR A 328 -7.84 -1.34 -24.97
CA THR A 328 -6.63 -1.11 -24.19
C THR A 328 -5.48 -2.02 -24.62
N ASP A 329 -4.24 -1.61 -24.31
CA ASP A 329 -3.04 -2.41 -24.61
C ASP A 329 -3.11 -3.81 -23.97
N ASP A 330 -3.77 -3.95 -22.82
CA ASP A 330 -3.96 -5.22 -22.12
C ASP A 330 -4.99 -6.12 -22.82
N GLU A 331 -6.08 -5.55 -23.36
CA GLU A 331 -7.07 -6.30 -24.17
C GLU A 331 -6.48 -6.77 -25.50
N LEU A 332 -5.66 -5.94 -26.14
CA LEU A 332 -4.95 -6.29 -27.37
C LEU A 332 -3.88 -7.36 -27.10
N ASP A 333 -3.15 -7.26 -25.99
CA ASP A 333 -2.15 -8.25 -25.59
C ASP A 333 -2.77 -9.59 -25.15
N ALA A 334 -3.98 -9.58 -24.59
CA ALA A 334 -4.74 -10.79 -24.27
C ALA A 334 -5.19 -11.53 -25.53
N ARG A 335 -5.58 -10.80 -26.58
CA ARG A 335 -6.01 -11.35 -27.87
C ARG A 335 -4.85 -11.89 -28.70
N GLU A 336 -3.69 -11.24 -28.65
CA GLU A 336 -2.48 -11.73 -29.32
C GLU A 336 -1.28 -11.75 -28.37
N PRO A 337 -1.01 -12.88 -27.69
CA PRO A 337 0.03 -12.96 -26.67
C PRO A 337 1.46 -12.62 -27.14
N LEU A 338 1.74 -12.76 -28.44
CA LEU A 338 3.02 -12.38 -29.04
C LEU A 338 3.15 -10.87 -29.25
N ARG A 339 2.04 -10.13 -29.32
CA ARG A 339 2.01 -8.66 -29.39
C ARG A 339 2.69 -8.03 -28.19
N ARG A 340 2.42 -8.53 -26.97
CA ARG A 340 3.11 -8.10 -25.74
C ARG A 340 4.62 -8.21 -25.85
N VAL A 341 5.12 -9.33 -26.39
CA VAL A 341 6.57 -9.55 -26.58
C VAL A 341 7.15 -8.57 -27.60
N ARG A 342 6.47 -8.36 -28.73
CA ARG A 342 6.88 -7.39 -29.75
C ARG A 342 6.89 -5.95 -29.19
N ARG A 343 5.84 -5.56 -28.47
CA ARG A 343 5.69 -4.26 -27.80
C ARG A 343 6.74 -4.02 -26.72
N MET A 344 7.07 -5.03 -25.92
CA MET A 344 8.12 -4.92 -24.90
C MET A 344 9.51 -4.75 -25.52
N ARG A 345 9.81 -5.46 -26.63
CA ARG A 345 11.08 -5.32 -27.36
C ARG A 345 11.30 -3.93 -27.93
N THR A 346 10.26 -3.26 -28.40
CA THR A 346 10.38 -1.88 -28.91
C THR A 346 10.62 -0.86 -27.80
N ARG A 347 10.34 -1.22 -26.55
CA ARG A 347 10.43 -0.36 -25.36
C ARG A 347 11.71 -0.57 -24.53
N GLU A 348 12.64 -1.41 -25.00
CA GLU A 348 13.93 -1.62 -24.35
C GLU A 348 14.88 -0.43 -24.56
N LEU A 349 15.50 0.03 -23.47
CA LEU A 349 16.40 1.19 -23.51
C LEU A 349 17.54 1.02 -24.51
N ARG A 350 17.74 2.03 -25.35
CA ARG A 350 18.80 2.07 -26.36
C ARG A 350 20.12 2.58 -25.79
N ILE A 351 20.55 2.05 -24.64
CA ILE A 351 21.71 2.54 -23.88
C ILE A 351 22.99 2.54 -24.72
N ILE A 352 23.31 1.42 -25.38
CA ILE A 352 24.52 1.31 -26.21
C ILE A 352 24.48 2.30 -27.39
N GLN A 353 23.34 2.43 -28.04
CA GLN A 353 23.17 3.36 -29.18
C GLN A 353 23.15 4.83 -28.73
N SER A 354 22.99 5.07 -27.43
CA SER A 354 23.02 6.38 -26.78
C SER A 354 24.36 6.65 -26.09
N ARG A 355 25.42 5.86 -26.38
CA ARG A 355 26.75 6.07 -25.77
C ARG A 355 27.23 7.52 -25.86
N ASN A 356 26.96 8.18 -26.99
CA ASN A 356 27.37 9.56 -27.23
C ASN A 356 26.58 10.53 -26.37
N ASP A 357 25.30 10.24 -26.10
CA ASP A 357 24.45 11.05 -25.21
C ASP A 357 24.89 10.88 -23.74
N ILE A 358 25.45 9.72 -23.38
CA ILE A 358 25.98 9.41 -22.05
C ILE A 358 27.33 10.11 -21.81
N ILE A 359 28.25 10.04 -22.77
CA ILE A 359 29.57 10.70 -22.67
C ILE A 359 29.55 12.18 -23.09
N ALA A 360 28.41 12.69 -23.58
CA ALA A 360 28.35 13.95 -24.32
C ALA A 360 29.08 15.08 -23.59
N THR A 361 30.04 15.69 -24.29
CA THR A 361 30.83 16.84 -23.82
C THR A 361 30.13 18.18 -24.05
N ASP A 362 29.11 18.23 -24.92
CA ASP A 362 28.32 19.45 -25.15
C ASP A 362 27.21 19.64 -24.10
N LYS A 363 27.67 19.74 -22.85
CA LYS A 363 26.84 20.06 -21.68
C LYS A 363 26.32 21.50 -21.71
N GLY A 364 26.70 22.30 -22.71
CA GLY A 364 26.18 23.64 -22.95
C GLY A 364 24.70 23.67 -23.35
N SER A 365 24.17 22.53 -23.82
CA SER A 365 22.75 22.34 -24.16
C SER A 365 21.89 21.78 -23.01
N ILE A 366 22.52 21.35 -21.90
CA ILE A 366 21.80 20.81 -20.75
C ILE A 366 21.13 21.95 -20.00
N GLU A 367 19.81 21.90 -19.94
CA GLU A 367 19.06 22.80 -19.08
C GLU A 367 19.29 22.41 -17.62
N ALA A 368 19.89 23.33 -16.86
CA ALA A 368 20.13 23.16 -15.45
C ALA A 368 18.82 23.24 -14.65
N MET A 369 18.70 22.44 -13.59
CA MET A 369 17.63 22.58 -12.60
C MET A 369 17.64 23.99 -12.01
N ARG A 370 16.45 24.51 -11.75
CA ARG A 370 16.23 25.86 -11.25
C ARG A 370 15.93 25.79 -9.76
N ALA A 371 16.44 26.75 -8.98
CA ALA A 371 16.10 26.86 -7.56
C ALA A 371 14.59 27.09 -7.42
N TRP A 372 13.92 26.28 -6.60
CA TRP A 372 12.52 26.47 -6.30
C TRP A 372 12.37 27.60 -5.27
N LYS A 373 12.35 28.85 -5.76
CA LYS A 373 12.31 30.04 -4.90
C LYS A 373 11.05 30.05 -4.05
N GLY A 374 11.19 30.42 -2.77
CA GLY A 374 10.08 30.42 -1.83
C GLY A 374 9.58 29.03 -1.45
N PHE A 375 10.30 27.95 -1.81
CA PHE A 375 9.85 26.59 -1.50
C PHE A 375 9.62 26.38 -0.01
N TRP A 376 10.50 26.89 0.86
CA TRP A 376 10.37 26.75 2.31
C TRP A 376 9.53 27.82 3.00
N VAL A 377 9.00 28.78 2.24
CA VAL A 377 8.16 29.84 2.77
C VAL A 377 6.71 29.34 2.72
N ASP A 378 6.00 29.43 3.84
CA ASP A 378 4.58 29.09 3.88
C ASP A 378 3.71 30.20 3.27
N ALA A 379 2.39 30.01 3.22
CA ALA A 379 1.45 30.99 2.65
C ALA A 379 1.46 32.35 3.38
N ASN A 380 2.03 32.42 4.59
CA ASN A 380 2.12 33.62 5.42
C ASN A 380 3.47 34.35 5.31
N GLY A 381 4.43 33.80 4.55
CA GLY A 381 5.74 34.43 4.37
C GLY A 381 6.78 34.04 5.42
N GLU A 382 6.50 33.06 6.28
CA GLU A 382 7.40 32.66 7.37
C GLU A 382 8.26 31.44 7.00
N LEU A 383 9.50 31.41 7.52
CA LEU A 383 10.33 30.21 7.55
C LEU A 383 9.80 29.33 8.70
N PRO A 384 9.27 28.13 8.45
CA PRO A 384 8.69 27.31 9.51
C PRO A 384 9.79 26.89 10.49
N HIS A 385 9.57 27.18 11.79
CA HIS A 385 10.53 27.02 12.88
C HIS A 385 11.39 25.73 12.78
N THR A 386 12.70 25.92 12.97
CA THR A 386 13.81 24.95 12.81
C THR A 386 13.99 24.02 14.00
N HIS A 387 12.95 23.75 14.79
CA HIS A 387 13.06 22.83 15.93
C HIS A 387 12.64 21.41 15.54
N VAL A 388 13.46 20.47 15.98
CA VAL A 388 13.29 19.01 16.00
C VAL A 388 11.81 18.62 16.09
N ILE A 389 11.36 17.70 15.22
CA ILE A 389 10.05 17.06 15.33
C ILE A 389 10.11 16.11 16.55
N ASP A 390 9.98 16.67 17.74
CA ASP A 390 9.52 15.91 18.90
C ASP A 390 8.01 15.76 18.73
N ASN A 391 7.56 14.54 18.38
CA ASN A 391 6.17 14.08 18.45
C ASN A 391 5.10 15.18 18.25
N ILE A 392 5.05 15.76 17.05
CA ILE A 392 3.94 16.67 16.71
C ILE A 392 2.77 15.81 16.25
N ASN A 393 1.82 15.60 17.17
CA ASN A 393 0.40 15.54 16.83
C ASN A 393 0.09 16.70 15.89
N LEU A 394 -0.22 16.42 14.62
CA LEU A 394 -0.65 17.42 13.65
C LEU A 394 -2.05 17.94 13.99
N THR A 395 -2.11 18.84 14.98
CA THR A 395 -3.24 19.71 15.29
C THR A 395 -2.72 21.13 15.52
N SER A 396 -2.61 21.93 14.45
CA SER A 396 -2.74 23.41 14.46
C SER A 396 -2.59 23.96 13.03
N THR A 397 -3.68 24.32 12.34
CA THR A 397 -4.29 25.66 12.24
C THR A 397 -3.47 26.66 11.39
N ILE A 398 -3.81 26.76 10.09
CA ILE A 398 -3.56 27.98 9.30
C ILE A 398 -4.82 28.84 9.47
N THR A 399 -4.68 29.97 10.15
CA THR A 399 -5.68 31.04 10.22
C THR A 399 -5.75 31.77 8.90
N LEU A 400 -6.90 31.67 8.22
CA LEU A 400 -7.40 32.71 7.32
C LEU A 400 -8.77 33.13 7.84
N ASP A 401 -8.89 34.42 8.12
CA ASP A 401 -10.08 35.03 8.71
C ASP A 401 -11.28 35.02 7.76
N HIS A 402 -12.42 34.81 8.41
CA HIS A 402 -13.81 35.10 8.03
C HIS A 402 -14.54 34.24 6.97
N ALA A 403 -15.35 33.34 7.56
CA ALA A 403 -16.82 33.28 7.48
C ALA A 403 -17.42 32.03 6.81
N ASN A 404 -18.27 31.37 7.61
CA ASN A 404 -19.21 30.30 7.33
C ASN A 404 -18.69 28.85 7.28
N SER A 405 -18.87 28.19 8.43
CA SER A 405 -19.40 26.83 8.62
C SER A 405 -19.16 25.82 7.47
N ARG A 406 -18.19 24.92 7.66
CA ARG A 406 -18.31 23.51 7.25
C ARG A 406 -17.20 22.65 7.86
N SER A 407 -17.64 21.56 8.49
CA SER A 407 -16.86 20.40 8.91
C SER A 407 -16.10 19.78 7.73
N THR A 408 -14.89 19.27 7.95
CA THR A 408 -14.06 18.60 6.93
C THR A 408 -13.67 17.20 7.40
N ILE A 409 -14.10 16.15 6.68
CA ILE A 409 -13.51 14.81 6.82
C ILE A 409 -12.12 14.80 6.21
N THR A 410 -11.21 14.15 6.91
CA THR A 410 -9.88 13.78 6.41
C THR A 410 -9.89 12.30 6.00
N SER A 411 -9.66 12.00 4.72
CA SER A 411 -9.33 10.67 4.22
C SER A 411 -7.81 10.50 4.13
N ASN A 412 -7.29 9.43 4.73
CA ASN A 412 -5.85 9.15 4.85
C ASN A 412 -5.57 7.78 4.20
N PRO A 413 -4.83 7.68 3.09
CA PRO A 413 -4.57 6.41 2.41
C PRO A 413 -3.10 6.04 2.51
N ASN A 414 -2.68 5.34 3.58
CA ASN A 414 -1.73 4.22 3.50
C ASN A 414 -1.50 3.55 4.86
N ASN A 415 -1.23 2.25 4.77
CA ASN A 415 -0.85 1.31 5.83
C ASN A 415 -1.90 0.80 6.80
N SER A 416 -3.16 1.04 6.48
CA SER A 416 -4.22 0.16 6.91
C SER A 416 -5.19 0.06 5.75
N LEU A 417 -5.44 -1.13 5.23
CA LEU A 417 -6.65 -1.36 4.44
C LEU A 417 -7.92 -0.99 5.26
N LEU A 418 -7.76 -0.70 6.56
CA LEU A 418 -8.79 -0.41 7.52
C LEU A 418 -8.50 0.97 8.17
N THR A 419 -8.94 2.07 7.58
CA THR A 419 -8.86 3.34 8.31
C THR A 419 -9.85 3.32 9.47
N ALA A 420 -9.50 3.94 10.59
CA ALA A 420 -10.43 4.11 11.70
C ALA A 420 -11.39 5.26 11.39
N SER A 421 -12.60 4.91 10.98
CA SER A 421 -13.70 5.84 10.79
C SER A 421 -14.20 6.32 12.14
N ASP A 422 -14.12 7.64 12.37
CA ASP A 422 -14.79 8.28 13.50
C ASP A 422 -16.27 8.40 13.17
N ILE A 423 -17.11 7.61 13.85
CA ILE A 423 -18.54 7.58 13.57
C ILE A 423 -19.34 8.58 14.41
N SER A 424 -18.68 9.40 15.24
CA SER A 424 -19.36 10.46 16.00
C SER A 424 -20.12 11.44 15.09
N GLY A 425 -19.60 11.66 13.87
CA GLY A 425 -20.25 12.47 12.83
C GLY A 425 -21.60 11.93 12.36
N LEU A 426 -21.94 10.65 12.60
CA LEU A 426 -23.27 10.11 12.29
C LEU A 426 -24.38 10.72 13.15
N SER A 427 -24.03 11.31 14.29
CA SER A 427 -24.98 12.05 15.15
C SER A 427 -24.98 13.56 14.86
N GLY A 428 -24.20 14.01 13.86
CA GLY A 428 -24.09 15.41 13.46
C GLY A 428 -25.14 15.85 12.43
N ASP A 429 -24.90 17.00 11.80
CA ASP A 429 -25.76 17.52 10.73
C ASP A 429 -25.66 16.67 9.44
N ALA A 430 -26.47 17.02 8.44
CA ALA A 430 -26.53 16.27 7.18
C ALA A 430 -25.18 16.22 6.45
N ASP A 431 -24.40 17.30 6.53
CA ASP A 431 -23.07 17.34 5.94
C ASP A 431 -22.17 16.33 6.69
N ASN A 432 -22.09 16.38 8.02
CA ASN A 432 -21.32 15.41 8.81
C ASN A 432 -21.70 13.94 8.56
N ARG A 433 -23.00 13.64 8.38
CA ARG A 433 -23.45 12.26 8.07
C ARG A 433 -23.02 11.81 6.68
N ALA A 434 -23.22 12.66 5.67
CA ALA A 434 -22.79 12.36 4.29
C ALA A 434 -21.26 12.15 4.20
N GLN A 435 -20.54 12.94 4.97
CA GLN A 435 -19.11 12.91 5.13
C GLN A 435 -18.60 11.56 5.65
N VAL A 436 -19.16 11.08 6.77
CA VAL A 436 -18.82 9.74 7.32
C VAL A 436 -19.26 8.63 6.37
N ALA A 437 -20.44 8.76 5.77
CA ALA A 437 -20.95 7.79 4.81
C ALA A 437 -20.04 7.63 3.59
N ASN A 438 -19.46 8.72 3.07
CA ASN A 438 -18.51 8.65 1.96
C ASN A 438 -17.21 7.92 2.35
N ALA A 439 -16.70 8.14 3.57
CA ALA A 439 -15.53 7.41 4.05
C ALA A 439 -15.80 5.90 4.16
N ILE A 440 -16.99 5.53 4.68
CA ILE A 440 -17.44 4.13 4.74
C ILE A 440 -17.58 3.55 3.32
N ARG A 441 -18.17 4.31 2.39
CA ARG A 441 -18.33 3.91 0.99
C ARG A 441 -17.00 3.49 0.36
N GLU A 442 -15.97 4.33 0.50
CA GLU A 442 -14.65 4.05 -0.07
C GLU A 442 -14.03 2.79 0.55
N ALA A 443 -14.16 2.60 1.87
CA ALA A 443 -13.69 1.40 2.54
C ALA A 443 -14.42 0.13 2.04
N CYS A 444 -15.75 0.20 1.90
CA CYS A 444 -16.57 -0.91 1.40
C CYS A 444 -16.24 -1.29 -0.04
N ILE A 445 -15.96 -0.31 -0.92
CA ILE A 445 -15.64 -0.56 -2.34
C ILE A 445 -14.23 -1.09 -2.52
N HIS A 446 -13.26 -0.53 -1.81
CA HIS A 446 -11.86 -0.87 -2.05
C HIS A 446 -11.45 -2.13 -1.28
N VAL A 447 -11.93 -2.28 -0.06
CA VAL A 447 -11.42 -3.29 0.89
C VAL A 447 -12.50 -4.23 1.39
N GLY A 448 -13.70 -3.72 1.68
CA GLY A 448 -14.74 -4.49 2.36
C GLY A 448 -14.57 -4.59 3.87
N PHE A 449 -13.57 -3.92 4.44
CA PHE A 449 -13.32 -3.88 5.88
C PHE A 449 -12.90 -2.46 6.31
N PHE A 450 -13.17 -2.07 7.56
CA PHE A 450 -12.68 -0.82 8.17
C PHE A 450 -12.70 -0.89 9.71
N TYR A 451 -12.03 0.04 10.38
CA TYR A 451 -12.18 0.19 11.83
C TYR A 451 -13.19 1.28 12.17
N VAL A 452 -13.85 1.14 13.31
CA VAL A 452 -14.75 2.15 13.87
C VAL A 452 -14.26 2.54 15.25
N LYS A 453 -14.03 3.84 15.45
CA LYS A 453 -13.72 4.46 16.75
C LYS A 453 -14.85 5.39 17.18
N ASN A 454 -14.88 5.77 18.47
CA ASN A 454 -15.94 6.61 19.04
C ASN A 454 -17.35 6.01 18.86
N HIS A 455 -17.44 4.68 19.00
CA HIS A 455 -18.66 3.90 18.75
C HIS A 455 -19.76 4.04 19.81
N GLY A 456 -19.42 4.55 21.00
CA GLY A 456 -20.38 4.76 22.10
C GLY A 456 -20.64 3.53 22.99
N VAL A 457 -20.16 2.34 22.62
CA VAL A 457 -20.10 1.19 23.54
C VAL A 457 -19.07 1.46 24.65
N ASP A 458 -19.51 1.39 25.91
CA ASP A 458 -18.67 1.62 27.09
C ASP A 458 -17.60 0.52 27.25
N GLU A 459 -16.35 0.91 27.48
CA GLU A 459 -15.23 0.00 27.70
C GLU A 459 -15.46 -0.97 28.86
N ILE A 460 -16.21 -0.55 29.90
CA ILE A 460 -16.59 -1.42 31.02
C ILE A 460 -17.46 -2.58 30.52
N VAL A 461 -18.40 -2.32 29.60
CA VAL A 461 -19.28 -3.35 29.03
C VAL A 461 -18.46 -4.36 28.21
N ILE A 462 -17.52 -3.88 27.40
CA ILE A 462 -16.59 -4.72 26.62
C ILE A 462 -15.78 -5.61 27.57
N ARG A 463 -15.12 -5.00 28.57
CA ARG A 463 -14.31 -5.72 29.55
C ARG A 463 -15.11 -6.77 30.31
N SER A 464 -16.33 -6.45 30.75
CA SER A 464 -17.19 -7.39 31.47
C SER A 464 -17.57 -8.61 30.62
N ALA A 465 -17.88 -8.42 29.33
CA ALA A 465 -18.15 -9.54 28.43
C ALA A 465 -16.91 -10.41 28.18
N VAL A 466 -15.73 -9.80 28.01
CA VAL A 466 -14.46 -10.51 27.86
C VAL A 466 -14.09 -11.30 29.12
N GLU A 467 -14.32 -10.73 30.30
CA GLU A 467 -14.12 -11.42 31.58
C GLU A 467 -15.11 -12.59 31.76
N ALA A 468 -16.36 -12.42 31.36
CA ALA A 468 -17.35 -13.50 31.34
C ALA A 468 -16.92 -14.63 30.40
N ALA A 469 -16.46 -14.30 29.19
CA ALA A 469 -15.91 -15.28 28.24
C ALA A 469 -14.71 -16.03 28.83
N ARG A 470 -13.76 -15.32 29.46
CA ARG A 470 -12.59 -15.93 30.14
C ARG A 470 -13.02 -16.95 31.18
N LYS A 471 -13.91 -16.56 32.11
CA LYS A 471 -14.43 -17.45 33.15
C LYS A 471 -15.11 -18.68 32.56
N PHE A 472 -15.84 -18.51 31.46
CA PHE A 472 -16.51 -19.62 30.78
C PHE A 472 -15.53 -20.58 30.13
N PHE A 473 -14.55 -20.08 29.37
CA PHE A 473 -13.59 -20.94 28.68
C PHE A 473 -12.58 -21.61 29.61
N ASP A 474 -12.36 -21.06 30.82
CA ASP A 474 -11.58 -21.68 31.90
C ASP A 474 -12.31 -22.84 32.63
N LEU A 475 -13.61 -23.05 32.38
CA LEU A 475 -14.33 -24.22 32.89
C LEU A 475 -13.76 -25.54 32.32
N SER A 476 -14.01 -26.64 33.04
CA SER A 476 -13.69 -27.97 32.52
C SER A 476 -14.48 -28.25 31.23
N LEU A 477 -13.91 -29.08 30.34
CA LEU A 477 -14.59 -29.47 29.11
C LEU A 477 -15.96 -30.12 29.42
N GLU A 478 -16.06 -30.90 30.50
CA GLU A 478 -17.31 -31.53 30.93
C GLU A 478 -18.40 -30.48 31.20
N GLU A 479 -18.09 -29.39 31.91
CA GLU A 479 -19.06 -28.32 32.18
C GLU A 479 -19.44 -27.58 30.89
N LYS A 480 -18.48 -27.27 30.01
CA LYS A 480 -18.76 -26.59 28.74
C LYS A 480 -19.64 -27.44 27.81
N MET A 481 -19.37 -28.74 27.71
CA MET A 481 -20.13 -29.68 26.89
C MET A 481 -21.56 -29.93 27.39
N LYS A 482 -21.94 -29.50 28.61
CA LYS A 482 -23.36 -29.49 29.02
C LYS A 482 -24.20 -28.54 28.18
N LEU A 483 -23.57 -27.51 27.62
CA LEU A 483 -24.20 -26.48 26.79
C LEU A 483 -23.87 -26.66 25.31
N ASP A 484 -23.45 -27.86 24.89
CA ASP A 484 -23.09 -28.16 23.50
C ASP A 484 -24.18 -27.71 22.51
N VAL A 485 -23.75 -27.01 21.46
CA VAL A 485 -24.60 -26.42 20.42
C VAL A 485 -25.53 -27.44 19.75
N HIS A 486 -25.12 -28.71 19.63
CA HIS A 486 -25.90 -29.80 19.04
C HIS A 486 -27.03 -30.30 19.97
N LYS A 487 -27.01 -29.92 21.24
CA LYS A 487 -28.10 -30.22 22.20
C LYS A 487 -29.20 -29.16 22.16
N SER A 488 -28.95 -28.03 21.49
CA SER A 488 -29.93 -26.94 21.36
C SER A 488 -30.65 -26.99 20.00
N PRO A 489 -31.97 -26.81 19.94
CA PRO A 489 -32.73 -26.85 18.68
C PRO A 489 -32.45 -25.67 17.74
N ASN A 490 -31.76 -24.63 18.21
CA ASN A 490 -31.50 -23.37 17.50
C ASN A 490 -29.99 -23.06 17.36
N PHE A 491 -29.12 -24.05 17.57
CA PHE A 491 -27.67 -23.90 17.46
C PHE A 491 -27.08 -22.80 18.36
N LYS A 492 -27.61 -22.65 19.58
CA LYS A 492 -27.05 -21.78 20.64
C LYS A 492 -26.30 -22.60 21.67
N GLY A 493 -25.23 -22.01 22.23
CA GLY A 493 -24.40 -22.66 23.22
C GLY A 493 -22.96 -22.87 22.74
N TYR A 494 -22.31 -23.92 23.23
CA TYR A 494 -20.88 -24.13 23.15
C TYR A 494 -20.46 -25.01 21.96
N THR A 495 -19.41 -24.58 21.25
CA THR A 495 -18.69 -25.39 20.26
C THR A 495 -17.29 -25.70 20.77
N PRO A 496 -16.88 -26.98 20.84
CA PRO A 496 -15.54 -27.36 21.31
C PRO A 496 -14.44 -27.10 20.28
N LEU A 497 -13.18 -27.09 20.75
CA LEU A 497 -11.99 -27.06 19.89
C LEU A 497 -12.06 -28.13 18.80
N LEU A 498 -11.72 -27.75 17.56
CA LEU A 498 -11.78 -28.62 16.38
C LEU A 498 -13.20 -29.17 16.08
N GLY A 499 -14.24 -28.63 16.73
CA GLY A 499 -15.63 -28.98 16.47
C GLY A 499 -16.17 -28.40 15.16
N GLU A 500 -15.46 -27.43 14.60
CA GLU A 500 -15.77 -26.78 13.32
C GLU A 500 -14.57 -26.81 12.37
N ASN A 501 -14.86 -26.69 11.08
CA ASN A 501 -13.83 -26.61 10.04
C ASN A 501 -14.29 -25.68 8.91
N THR A 502 -14.11 -24.37 9.10
CA THR A 502 -14.55 -23.35 8.13
C THR A 502 -13.83 -23.48 6.79
N ASN A 503 -12.58 -23.95 6.76
CA ASN A 503 -11.88 -24.32 5.53
C ASN A 503 -11.78 -25.85 5.42
N PRO A 504 -12.45 -26.50 4.46
CA PRO A 504 -12.40 -27.96 4.28
C PRO A 504 -11.00 -28.56 4.12
N GLU A 505 -10.00 -27.76 3.71
CA GLU A 505 -8.61 -28.19 3.57
C GLU A 505 -7.84 -28.23 4.90
N ASN A 506 -8.40 -27.67 5.98
CA ASN A 506 -7.80 -27.65 7.33
C ASN A 506 -8.18 -28.90 8.13
N ARG A 507 -7.50 -29.10 9.27
CA ARG A 507 -7.73 -30.23 10.20
C ARG A 507 -8.70 -29.90 11.34
N GLY A 508 -9.61 -28.94 11.11
CA GLY A 508 -10.45 -28.32 12.12
C GLY A 508 -9.88 -27.00 12.63
N ASP A 509 -10.76 -26.09 13.02
CA ASP A 509 -10.42 -24.77 13.52
C ASP A 509 -10.02 -24.84 15.00
N LEU A 510 -8.86 -24.27 15.31
CA LEU A 510 -8.30 -24.24 16.66
C LEU A 510 -8.86 -23.04 17.45
N HIS A 511 -10.17 -23.04 17.62
CA HIS A 511 -10.90 -22.17 18.53
C HIS A 511 -12.07 -22.92 19.17
N GLU A 512 -12.51 -22.43 20.32
CA GLU A 512 -13.79 -22.82 20.91
C GLU A 512 -14.71 -21.60 20.97
N GLY A 513 -16.01 -21.85 20.89
CA GLY A 513 -17.02 -20.81 20.67
C GLY A 513 -18.19 -20.91 21.64
N PHE A 514 -18.83 -19.77 21.91
CA PHE A 514 -20.13 -19.72 22.58
C PHE A 514 -21.08 -18.80 21.82
N ASP A 515 -22.12 -19.38 21.22
CA ASP A 515 -23.05 -18.74 20.32
C ASP A 515 -24.32 -18.28 21.04
N ILE A 516 -24.65 -17.01 20.86
CA ILE A 516 -25.88 -16.39 21.35
C ILE A 516 -26.61 -15.63 20.24
N GLY A 517 -27.85 -15.26 20.48
CA GLY A 517 -28.65 -14.41 19.60
C GLY A 517 -29.66 -13.59 20.39
N PRO A 518 -30.67 -13.02 19.73
CA PRO A 518 -31.70 -12.25 20.41
C PRO A 518 -32.51 -13.12 21.38
N GLU A 519 -32.83 -12.59 22.55
CA GLU A 519 -33.74 -13.25 23.49
C GLU A 519 -35.17 -13.19 22.95
N ILE A 520 -35.59 -14.23 22.23
CA ILE A 520 -36.94 -14.33 21.68
C ILE A 520 -37.71 -15.40 22.46
N ALA A 521 -38.85 -14.99 23.03
CA ALA A 521 -39.83 -15.88 23.65
C ALA A 521 -40.68 -16.58 22.57
N VAL A 522 -40.09 -17.56 21.88
CA VAL A 522 -40.75 -18.54 20.98
C VAL A 522 -41.26 -18.03 19.62
N SER A 523 -40.96 -18.86 18.59
CA SER A 523 -41.37 -18.84 17.17
C SER A 523 -40.95 -17.64 16.31
N SER A 524 -39.73 -17.69 15.77
CA SER A 524 -39.44 -17.12 14.46
C SER A 524 -39.34 -18.25 13.42
N ASN A 525 -39.67 -17.98 12.15
CA ASN A 525 -39.54 -18.94 11.05
C ASN A 525 -38.07 -19.27 10.68
N SER A 526 -37.09 -18.75 11.43
CA SER A 526 -35.67 -18.98 11.19
C SER A 526 -35.16 -20.20 11.94
N SER A 527 -34.34 -21.05 11.28
CA SER A 527 -33.68 -22.21 11.88
C SER A 527 -32.77 -21.88 13.08
N MET A 528 -32.36 -20.61 13.24
CA MET A 528 -31.56 -20.11 14.37
C MET A 528 -32.38 -19.35 15.43
N GLY A 529 -33.71 -19.38 15.32
CA GLY A 529 -34.63 -18.69 16.22
C GLY A 529 -34.90 -19.50 17.49
N GLY A 530 -34.77 -18.88 18.66
CA GLY A 530 -35.13 -19.50 19.94
C GLY A 530 -34.37 -18.90 21.11
N SER A 531 -34.67 -19.35 22.33
CA SER A 531 -33.99 -18.87 23.54
C SER A 531 -32.52 -19.25 23.54
N ASN A 532 -31.68 -18.37 24.10
CA ASN A 532 -30.28 -18.70 24.34
C ASN A 532 -30.16 -19.78 25.43
N VAL A 533 -29.06 -20.52 25.39
CA VAL A 533 -28.70 -21.49 26.44
C VAL A 533 -27.61 -20.85 27.28
N TRP A 534 -27.81 -20.74 28.60
CA TRP A 534 -26.90 -20.04 29.50
C TRP A 534 -26.26 -21.00 30.52
N PRO A 535 -24.99 -20.78 30.92
CA PRO A 535 -24.43 -21.48 32.07
C PRO A 535 -25.24 -21.12 33.33
N PRO A 536 -25.46 -22.07 34.26
CA PRO A 536 -26.19 -21.78 35.49
C PRO A 536 -25.53 -20.67 36.30
N GLN A 537 -26.33 -19.78 36.92
CA GLN A 537 -25.81 -18.67 37.74
C GLN A 537 -24.92 -19.16 38.90
N ALA A 538 -25.15 -20.38 39.40
CA ALA A 538 -24.32 -21.01 40.42
C ALA A 538 -22.91 -21.41 39.93
N VAL A 539 -22.72 -21.57 38.62
CA VAL A 539 -21.44 -21.98 38.01
C VAL A 539 -20.65 -20.75 37.57
N ILE A 540 -21.29 -19.81 36.86
CA ILE A 540 -20.66 -18.53 36.48
C ILE A 540 -21.61 -17.37 36.77
N PRO A 541 -21.59 -16.82 37.99
CA PRO A 541 -22.42 -15.67 38.34
C PRO A 541 -22.14 -14.47 37.42
N GLY A 542 -23.20 -13.85 36.88
CA GLY A 542 -23.10 -12.63 36.08
C GLY A 542 -22.77 -12.84 34.60
N PHE A 543 -22.64 -14.10 34.14
CA PHE A 543 -22.27 -14.38 32.74
C PHE A 543 -23.35 -13.88 31.77
N GLN A 544 -24.60 -14.27 31.99
CA GLN A 544 -25.72 -13.91 31.14
C GLN A 544 -25.87 -12.38 31.05
N GLU A 545 -25.81 -11.70 32.19
CA GLU A 545 -26.00 -10.26 32.29
C GLU A 545 -24.90 -9.48 31.56
N ALA A 546 -23.64 -9.86 31.74
CA ALA A 546 -22.50 -9.22 31.08
C ALA A 546 -22.54 -9.42 29.55
N VAL A 547 -22.82 -10.64 29.11
CA VAL A 547 -22.83 -11.02 27.70
C VAL A 547 -24.03 -10.39 26.98
N LEU A 548 -25.22 -10.40 27.57
CA LEU A 548 -26.41 -9.74 27.02
C LEU A 548 -26.27 -8.21 26.98
N LYS A 549 -25.65 -7.60 27.99
CA LYS A 549 -25.42 -6.15 27.98
C LYS A 549 -24.52 -5.75 26.83
N TYR A 550 -23.43 -6.48 26.60
CA TYR A 550 -22.57 -6.26 25.44
C TYR A 550 -23.31 -6.48 24.12
N TYR A 551 -24.06 -7.57 24.00
CA TYR A 551 -24.89 -7.86 22.82
C TYR A 551 -25.81 -6.67 22.48
N GLN A 552 -26.55 -6.14 23.45
CA GLN A 552 -27.47 -5.02 23.24
C GLN A 552 -26.76 -3.74 22.76
N GLU A 553 -25.61 -3.39 23.35
CA GLU A 553 -24.84 -2.20 22.96
C GLU A 553 -24.26 -2.34 21.55
N VAL A 554 -23.78 -3.53 21.17
CA VAL A 554 -23.24 -3.79 19.83
C VAL A 554 -24.35 -3.88 18.78
N ILE A 555 -25.55 -4.37 19.13
CA ILE A 555 -26.74 -4.25 18.28
C ILE A 555 -27.10 -2.79 18.04
N ALA A 556 -27.12 -1.97 19.09
CA ALA A 556 -27.40 -0.54 18.95
C ALA A 556 -26.36 0.16 18.05
N LEU A 557 -25.09 -0.25 18.11
CA LEU A 557 -24.05 0.20 17.17
C LEU A 557 -24.36 -0.24 15.73
N GLY A 558 -24.72 -1.51 15.50
CA GLY A 558 -25.07 -2.00 14.16
C GLY A 558 -26.25 -1.27 13.55
N LEU A 559 -27.30 -1.00 14.32
CA LEU A 559 -28.45 -0.20 13.89
C LEU A 559 -28.07 1.23 13.50
N LYS A 560 -27.04 1.81 14.14
CA LYS A 560 -26.51 3.14 13.76
C LYS A 560 -25.69 3.11 12.46
N LEU A 561 -25.15 1.97 12.06
CA LEU A 561 -24.35 1.84 10.84
C LEU A 561 -25.20 1.69 9.57
N PHE A 562 -26.40 1.12 9.67
CA PHE A 562 -27.30 0.97 8.50
C PHE A 562 -27.63 2.27 7.77
N PRO A 563 -27.99 3.39 8.46
CA PRO A 563 -28.17 4.68 7.78
C PRO A 563 -26.93 5.16 7.04
N ALA A 564 -25.73 4.89 7.58
CA ALA A 564 -24.49 5.24 6.92
C ALA A 564 -24.26 4.43 5.63
N PHE A 565 -24.58 3.13 5.64
CA PHE A 565 -24.56 2.31 4.42
C PHE A 565 -25.59 2.77 3.38
N ALA A 566 -26.78 3.19 3.83
CA ALA A 566 -27.80 3.73 2.91
C ALA A 566 -27.29 5.00 2.22
N LEU A 567 -26.74 5.95 2.98
CA LEU A 567 -26.12 7.16 2.44
C LEU A 567 -24.94 6.85 1.51
N ALA A 568 -24.08 5.88 1.88
CA ALA A 568 -22.96 5.44 1.04
C ALA A 568 -23.41 4.89 -0.33
N LEU A 569 -24.64 4.40 -0.42
CA LEU A 569 -25.27 3.91 -1.65
C LEU A 569 -26.15 4.96 -2.35
N ASN A 570 -26.14 6.20 -1.87
CA ASN A 570 -27.04 7.29 -2.30
C ASN A 570 -28.53 6.91 -2.18
N LEU A 571 -28.89 6.21 -1.11
CA LEU A 571 -30.27 5.83 -0.77
C LEU A 571 -30.80 6.70 0.39
N PRO A 572 -32.13 6.75 0.61
CA PRO A 572 -32.71 7.36 1.81
C PRO A 572 -32.12 6.76 3.10
N GLU A 573 -31.84 7.59 4.12
CA GLU A 573 -31.21 7.16 5.39
C GLU A 573 -31.98 6.02 6.09
N ASP A 574 -33.29 5.97 5.91
CA ASP A 574 -34.20 4.97 6.48
C ASP A 574 -34.40 3.73 5.59
N PHE A 575 -33.67 3.60 4.48
CA PHE A 575 -33.84 2.53 3.50
C PHE A 575 -33.81 1.12 4.12
N PHE A 576 -32.93 0.89 5.10
CA PHE A 576 -32.80 -0.40 5.79
C PHE A 576 -33.72 -0.54 7.01
N ALA A 577 -34.38 0.51 7.48
CA ALA A 577 -35.10 0.51 8.76
C ALA A 577 -36.22 -0.55 8.83
N ASN A 578 -36.87 -0.84 7.70
CA ASN A 578 -37.92 -1.87 7.60
C ASN A 578 -37.38 -3.27 7.23
N LYS A 579 -36.06 -3.45 7.17
CA LYS A 579 -35.39 -4.72 6.82
C LYS A 579 -34.63 -5.31 8.01
N VAL A 580 -34.66 -4.63 9.15
CA VAL A 580 -33.85 -4.97 10.34
C VAL A 580 -34.69 -4.93 11.63
N GLN A 581 -36.01 -5.08 11.53
CA GLN A 581 -36.92 -4.95 12.68
C GLN A 581 -36.84 -6.13 13.64
N THR A 582 -36.57 -7.31 13.08
CA THR A 582 -36.43 -8.61 13.75
C THR A 582 -35.05 -9.21 13.46
N ALA A 583 -34.09 -8.37 13.07
CA ALA A 583 -32.85 -8.79 12.44
C ALA A 583 -32.19 -9.93 13.22
N ALA A 584 -31.89 -11.02 12.51
CA ALA A 584 -31.17 -12.15 13.08
C ALA A 584 -29.71 -11.74 13.23
N ALA A 585 -29.35 -11.24 14.41
CA ALA A 585 -27.98 -10.94 14.75
C ALA A 585 -27.43 -12.00 15.72
N ILE A 586 -26.49 -12.79 15.22
CA ILE A 586 -25.82 -13.84 15.98
C ILE A 586 -24.51 -13.27 16.51
N MET A 587 -24.20 -13.54 17.78
CA MET A 587 -22.94 -13.12 18.38
C MET A 587 -22.22 -14.32 18.93
N ARG A 588 -20.91 -14.34 18.77
CA ARG A 588 -20.06 -15.44 19.20
C ARG A 588 -18.97 -14.95 20.12
N LEU A 589 -18.82 -15.57 21.29
CA LEU A 589 -17.61 -15.42 22.10
C LEU A 589 -16.61 -16.45 21.59
N LEU A 590 -15.40 -16.03 21.24
CA LEU A 590 -14.36 -16.92 20.71
C LEU A 590 -13.14 -16.93 21.60
N HIS A 591 -12.61 -18.12 21.86
CA HIS A 591 -11.35 -18.34 22.54
C HIS A 591 -10.41 -19.17 21.67
N TYR A 592 -9.20 -18.63 21.47
CA TYR A 592 -8.12 -19.29 20.75
C TYR A 592 -7.05 -19.68 21.78
N PRO A 593 -6.80 -20.98 22.00
CA PRO A 593 -5.81 -21.41 22.97
C PRO A 593 -4.39 -21.01 22.54
N PRO A 594 -3.42 -20.95 23.48
CA PRO A 594 -2.01 -20.81 23.16
C PRO A 594 -1.54 -21.97 22.27
N GLN A 595 -0.82 -21.65 21.19
CA GLN A 595 -0.14 -22.66 20.38
C GLN A 595 1.32 -22.78 20.83
N THR A 596 1.77 -23.98 21.20
CA THR A 596 3.16 -24.27 21.59
C THR A 596 3.82 -25.21 20.58
N GLY A 597 5.07 -24.94 20.17
CA GLY A 597 5.83 -25.79 19.24
C GLY A 597 5.86 -25.26 17.80
N VAL A 598 6.06 -26.15 16.82
CA VAL A 598 6.04 -25.79 15.40
C VAL A 598 4.59 -25.51 14.99
N VAL A 599 4.30 -24.25 14.66
CA VAL A 599 2.98 -23.81 14.17
C VAL A 599 2.80 -24.34 12.74
N ASP A 600 1.91 -25.31 12.56
CA ASP A 600 1.51 -25.84 11.25
C ASP A 600 0.49 -24.88 10.62
N ASP A 601 0.77 -24.37 9.41
CA ASP A 601 -0.10 -23.43 8.72
C ASP A 601 -1.49 -24.01 8.34
N ARG A 602 -1.67 -25.34 8.48
CA ARG A 602 -2.95 -26.05 8.33
C ARG A 602 -3.80 -26.04 9.62
N ILE A 603 -3.21 -25.65 10.76
CA ILE A 603 -3.90 -25.52 12.05
C ILE A 603 -4.17 -24.04 12.27
N GLN A 604 -5.30 -23.58 11.74
CA GLN A 604 -5.71 -22.18 11.79
C GLN A 604 -6.66 -21.96 12.95
N GLY A 605 -6.68 -20.76 13.51
CA GLY A 605 -7.67 -20.40 14.54
C GLY A 605 -9.07 -20.39 13.94
N ILE A 606 -9.23 -19.71 12.80
CA ILE A 606 -10.37 -19.84 11.88
C ILE A 606 -9.82 -19.86 10.46
N GLY A 607 -10.33 -20.77 9.63
CA GLY A 607 -10.02 -20.90 8.21
C GLY A 607 -10.32 -19.66 7.35
N ALA A 608 -9.84 -19.66 6.11
CA ALA A 608 -10.17 -18.63 5.11
C ALA A 608 -11.64 -18.69 4.69
N HIS A 609 -12.40 -17.61 4.89
CA HIS A 609 -13.84 -17.57 4.59
C HIS A 609 -14.37 -16.14 4.34
N THR A 610 -15.62 -16.05 3.89
CA THR A 610 -16.44 -14.83 3.92
C THR A 610 -17.59 -15.02 4.90
N ASP A 611 -18.08 -13.91 5.44
CA ASP A 611 -19.28 -13.90 6.30
C ASP A 611 -20.54 -13.85 5.43
N TYR A 612 -21.67 -14.37 5.96
CA TYR A 612 -22.86 -14.58 5.14
C TYR A 612 -23.87 -13.44 5.22
N GLU A 613 -23.96 -12.73 6.35
CA GLU A 613 -24.96 -11.70 6.64
C GLU A 613 -24.71 -10.37 5.88
N CYS A 614 -25.14 -9.22 6.39
CA CYS A 614 -24.88 -7.92 5.76
C CYS A 614 -23.49 -7.38 6.10
N PHE A 615 -23.13 -7.42 7.38
CA PHE A 615 -21.81 -7.05 7.87
C PHE A 615 -21.56 -7.65 9.25
N THR A 616 -20.30 -7.69 9.66
CA THR A 616 -19.87 -8.16 10.99
C THR A 616 -19.27 -7.02 11.78
N ILE A 617 -19.58 -6.97 13.08
CA ILE A 617 -18.95 -6.09 14.07
C ILE A 617 -18.07 -6.95 14.95
N LEU A 618 -16.76 -6.74 14.89
CA LEU A 618 -15.79 -7.58 15.56
C LEU A 618 -14.99 -6.78 16.60
N TRP A 619 -15.13 -7.18 17.86
CA TRP A 619 -14.13 -6.85 18.88
C TRP A 619 -13.01 -7.88 18.85
N GLN A 620 -11.76 -7.41 18.89
CA GLN A 620 -10.59 -8.28 18.97
C GLN A 620 -9.64 -7.84 20.08
N ASP A 621 -9.04 -8.81 20.75
CA ASP A 621 -7.98 -8.60 21.74
C ASP A 621 -6.72 -7.99 21.08
N ASN A 622 -5.78 -7.51 21.89
CA ASN A 622 -4.52 -6.90 21.46
C ASN A 622 -3.53 -7.89 20.82
N ILE A 623 -3.95 -9.14 20.57
CA ILE A 623 -3.15 -10.19 19.95
C ILE A 623 -3.42 -10.22 18.44
N PRO A 624 -2.42 -9.92 17.59
CA PRO A 624 -2.59 -9.90 16.14
C PRO A 624 -2.82 -11.33 15.62
N ALA A 625 -3.99 -11.54 15.03
CA ALA A 625 -4.34 -12.83 14.43
C ALA A 625 -5.22 -12.71 13.18
N LEU A 626 -6.06 -11.67 13.10
CA LEU A 626 -6.96 -11.46 11.98
C LEU A 626 -6.18 -11.04 10.73
N GLN A 627 -6.43 -11.71 9.61
CA GLN A 627 -5.87 -11.40 8.31
C GLN A 627 -6.98 -11.29 7.26
N VAL A 628 -6.86 -10.30 6.37
CA VAL A 628 -7.81 -10.00 5.30
C VAL A 628 -7.12 -10.20 3.96
N LEU A 629 -7.75 -10.91 3.03
CA LEU A 629 -7.21 -11.17 1.70
C LEU A 629 -7.48 -9.98 0.78
N ASN A 630 -6.43 -9.31 0.32
CA ASN A 630 -6.59 -8.20 -0.61
C ASN A 630 -6.87 -8.67 -2.05
N THR A 631 -7.21 -7.74 -2.95
CA THR A 631 -7.47 -8.04 -4.38
C THR A 631 -6.29 -8.60 -5.15
N SER A 632 -5.07 -8.53 -4.59
CA SER A 632 -3.86 -9.14 -5.14
C SER A 632 -3.63 -10.56 -4.64
N GLY A 633 -4.57 -11.14 -3.87
CA GLY A 633 -4.47 -12.48 -3.31
C GLY A 633 -3.51 -12.60 -2.13
N GLN A 634 -3.18 -11.49 -1.46
CA GLN A 634 -2.26 -11.46 -0.32
C GLN A 634 -3.02 -11.28 1.00
N TRP A 635 -2.60 -12.01 2.03
CA TRP A 635 -3.10 -11.86 3.40
C TRP A 635 -2.49 -10.63 4.07
N ILE A 636 -3.33 -9.72 4.56
CA ILE A 636 -2.95 -8.47 5.23
C ILE A 636 -3.41 -8.51 6.68
N ASP A 637 -2.53 -8.24 7.63
CA ASP A 637 -2.87 -8.23 9.06
C ASP A 637 -3.80 -7.07 9.41
N ALA A 638 -4.96 -7.38 10.00
CA ALA A 638 -5.83 -6.42 10.65
C ALA A 638 -5.35 -6.20 12.08
N LYS A 639 -4.30 -5.38 12.23
CA LYS A 639 -3.63 -5.13 13.53
C LYS A 639 -4.59 -4.57 14.57
N PRO A 640 -4.70 -5.16 15.77
CA PRO A 640 -5.56 -4.65 16.83
C PRO A 640 -5.31 -3.17 17.13
N MET A 641 -6.39 -2.39 17.20
CA MET A 641 -6.36 -0.99 17.59
C MET A 641 -7.24 -0.77 18.83
N PRO A 642 -6.68 -0.34 19.97
CA PRO A 642 -7.45 -0.08 21.18
C PRO A 642 -8.59 0.92 20.95
N GLY A 643 -9.74 0.67 21.58
CA GLY A 643 -10.93 1.54 21.48
C GLY A 643 -11.63 1.50 20.11
N THR A 644 -11.47 0.39 19.37
CA THR A 644 -12.10 0.22 18.07
C THR A 644 -12.80 -1.13 17.90
N PHE A 645 -13.80 -1.16 17.02
CA PHE A 645 -14.31 -2.39 16.40
C PHE A 645 -13.80 -2.50 14.97
N VAL A 646 -13.57 -3.73 14.49
CA VAL A 646 -13.42 -4.01 13.06
C VAL A 646 -14.81 -4.24 12.49
N ILE A 647 -15.11 -3.62 11.35
CA ILE A 647 -16.31 -3.86 10.57
C ILE A 647 -15.92 -4.50 9.24
N ASN A 648 -16.61 -5.54 8.82
CA ASN A 648 -16.49 -6.07 7.47
C ASN A 648 -17.83 -6.29 6.80
N ILE A 649 -17.87 -6.04 5.49
CA ILE A 649 -19.02 -6.31 4.65
C ILE A 649 -19.07 -7.82 4.37
N ALA A 650 -20.28 -8.35 4.36
CA ALA A 650 -20.58 -9.75 4.19
C ALA A 650 -21.44 -9.99 2.94
N ASP A 651 -21.69 -11.26 2.64
CA ASP A 651 -22.19 -11.68 1.33
C ASP A 651 -23.58 -11.10 0.99
N GLN A 652 -24.52 -10.91 1.94
CA GLN A 652 -25.83 -10.31 1.64
C GLN A 652 -25.70 -8.89 1.09
N LEU A 653 -24.86 -8.05 1.72
CA LEU A 653 -24.71 -6.66 1.32
C LEU A 653 -23.86 -6.52 0.05
N SER A 654 -22.89 -7.40 -0.16
CA SER A 654 -22.19 -7.54 -1.46
C SER A 654 -23.19 -7.87 -2.58
N ARG A 655 -24.07 -8.86 -2.35
CA ARG A 655 -25.11 -9.27 -3.32
C ARG A 655 -26.08 -8.13 -3.64
N TRP A 656 -26.57 -7.42 -2.62
CA TRP A 656 -27.45 -6.26 -2.82
C TRP A 656 -26.82 -5.18 -3.69
N THR A 657 -25.51 -4.95 -3.51
CA THR A 657 -24.77 -3.90 -4.21
C THR A 657 -24.15 -4.37 -5.53
N ASN A 658 -24.48 -5.57 -6.01
CA ASN A 658 -23.92 -6.15 -7.23
C ASN A 658 -22.37 -6.23 -7.21
N ASP A 659 -21.81 -6.57 -6.05
CA ASP A 659 -20.36 -6.60 -5.75
C ASP A 659 -19.65 -5.25 -5.84
N ILE A 660 -20.38 -4.14 -5.73
CA ILE A 660 -19.78 -2.82 -5.53
C ILE A 660 -19.14 -2.75 -4.14
N PHE A 661 -19.87 -3.14 -3.10
CA PHE A 661 -19.25 -3.37 -1.79
C PHE A 661 -18.70 -4.80 -1.74
N LYS A 662 -17.48 -4.95 -1.22
CA LYS A 662 -16.77 -6.22 -1.26
C LYS A 662 -17.01 -7.05 0.00
N SER A 663 -17.53 -8.27 -0.16
CA SER A 663 -17.37 -9.31 0.87
C SER A 663 -15.98 -9.92 0.73
N THR A 664 -15.10 -9.68 1.71
CA THR A 664 -13.67 -9.97 1.57
C THR A 664 -13.27 -11.20 2.39
N VAL A 665 -12.53 -12.10 1.75
CA VAL A 665 -12.04 -13.32 2.39
C VAL A 665 -11.11 -12.96 3.54
N HIS A 666 -11.31 -13.55 4.71
CA HIS A 666 -10.51 -13.30 5.90
C HIS A 666 -10.26 -14.60 6.68
N ARG A 667 -9.26 -14.61 7.57
CA ARG A 667 -8.90 -15.75 8.44
C ARG A 667 -8.31 -15.28 9.76
N ALA A 668 -8.24 -16.15 10.76
CA ALA A 668 -7.58 -15.86 12.03
C ALA A 668 -6.49 -16.89 12.35
N ILE A 669 -5.25 -16.45 12.55
CA ILE A 669 -4.13 -17.31 12.93
C ILE A 669 -3.44 -16.76 14.18
N ASN A 670 -3.62 -17.43 15.33
CA ASN A 670 -2.97 -17.04 16.57
C ASN A 670 -1.55 -17.64 16.67
N ARG A 671 -0.53 -16.86 16.29
CA ARG A 671 0.90 -17.26 16.37
C ARG A 671 1.61 -16.78 17.64
N SER A 672 0.90 -16.13 18.56
CA SER A 672 1.52 -15.40 19.67
C SER A 672 2.06 -16.29 20.79
N GLY A 673 1.69 -17.57 20.81
CA GLY A 673 2.00 -18.46 21.94
C GLY A 673 1.22 -18.14 23.22
N VAL A 674 0.25 -17.20 23.16
CA VAL A 674 -0.66 -16.87 24.26
C VAL A 674 -2.11 -17.00 23.82
N ARG A 675 -3.03 -17.07 24.80
CA ARG A 675 -4.46 -17.14 24.51
C ARG A 675 -4.97 -15.83 23.89
N ARG A 676 -5.94 -15.90 22.99
CA ARG A 676 -6.60 -14.75 22.37
C ARG A 676 -8.11 -14.88 22.51
N TYR A 677 -8.80 -13.74 22.66
CA TYR A 677 -10.25 -13.66 22.62
C TYR A 677 -10.72 -12.76 21.48
N SER A 678 -11.91 -13.03 20.94
CA SER A 678 -12.60 -12.10 20.06
C SER A 678 -14.11 -12.30 20.14
N ILE A 679 -14.88 -11.27 19.79
CA ILE A 679 -16.34 -11.29 19.88
C ILE A 679 -16.95 -10.70 18.61
N PRO A 680 -17.16 -11.50 17.55
CA PRO A 680 -17.91 -11.09 16.37
C PRO A 680 -19.43 -11.09 16.63
N LEU A 681 -20.11 -10.08 16.12
CA LEU A 681 -21.55 -10.01 15.95
C LEU A 681 -21.86 -9.91 14.46
N PHE A 682 -22.50 -10.94 13.92
CA PHE A 682 -22.92 -11.03 12.53
C PHE A 682 -24.29 -10.37 12.39
N PHE A 683 -24.38 -9.25 11.68
CA PHE A 683 -25.59 -8.45 11.57
C PHE A 683 -26.26 -8.68 10.21
N GLY A 684 -27.37 -9.41 10.22
CA GLY A 684 -28.20 -9.68 9.04
C GLY A 684 -29.46 -8.83 8.94
N THR A 685 -30.29 -9.17 7.96
CA THR A 685 -31.63 -8.59 7.78
C THR A 685 -32.71 -9.55 8.25
N ASP A 686 -33.96 -9.10 8.27
CA ASP A 686 -35.12 -9.93 8.58
C ASP A 686 -35.23 -11.10 7.60
N TYR A 687 -35.70 -12.26 8.06
CA TYR A 687 -35.66 -13.51 7.31
C TYR A 687 -36.29 -13.40 5.90
N ASP A 688 -37.42 -12.72 5.80
CA ASP A 688 -38.22 -12.58 4.56
C ASP A 688 -37.76 -11.39 3.68
N VAL A 689 -36.67 -10.71 4.02
CA VAL A 689 -36.15 -9.61 3.21
C VAL A 689 -35.61 -10.15 1.90
N LYS A 690 -36.07 -9.57 0.79
CA LYS A 690 -35.65 -9.95 -0.55
C LYS A 690 -34.29 -9.33 -0.90
N LEU A 691 -33.31 -10.18 -1.15
CA LEU A 691 -31.97 -9.82 -1.63
C LEU A 691 -31.97 -9.72 -3.17
N GLU A 692 -32.49 -8.61 -3.69
CA GLU A 692 -32.45 -8.27 -5.12
C GLU A 692 -31.48 -7.13 -5.40
N VAL A 693 -30.76 -7.22 -6.52
CA VAL A 693 -29.75 -6.21 -6.87
C VAL A 693 -30.38 -4.81 -6.91
N LEU A 694 -29.77 -3.87 -6.17
CA LEU A 694 -30.25 -2.50 -6.10
C LEU A 694 -30.20 -1.85 -7.48
N PRO A 695 -31.26 -1.15 -7.93
CA PRO A 695 -31.30 -0.49 -9.23
C PRO A 695 -30.12 0.47 -9.47
N SER A 696 -29.68 1.18 -8.42
CA SER A 696 -28.52 2.09 -8.48
C SER A 696 -27.18 1.38 -8.69
N CYS A 697 -27.13 0.05 -8.54
CA CYS A 697 -25.94 -0.77 -8.75
C CYS A 697 -25.91 -1.48 -10.11
N ILE A 698 -26.93 -1.23 -10.96
CA ILE A 698 -27.07 -1.79 -12.30
C ILE A 698 -26.74 -0.71 -13.34
N SER A 699 -25.96 -1.07 -14.35
CA SER A 699 -25.70 -0.26 -15.55
C SER A 699 -25.62 -1.14 -16.78
N GLU A 700 -25.58 -0.56 -17.98
CA GLU A 700 -25.34 -1.32 -19.23
C GLU A 700 -24.04 -2.13 -19.16
N THR A 701 -23.02 -1.58 -18.51
CA THR A 701 -21.70 -2.20 -18.30
C THR A 701 -21.64 -3.14 -17.09
N ARG A 702 -22.68 -3.16 -16.24
CA ARG A 702 -22.79 -4.01 -15.05
C ARG A 702 -24.26 -4.43 -14.85
N PRO A 703 -24.75 -5.43 -15.62
CA PRO A 703 -26.09 -5.98 -15.42
C PRO A 703 -26.21 -6.66 -14.06
N ALA A 704 -27.44 -6.91 -13.60
CA ALA A 704 -27.68 -7.64 -12.36
C ALA A 704 -27.05 -9.05 -12.44
N ARG A 705 -26.14 -9.37 -11.51
CA ARG A 705 -25.43 -10.67 -11.47
C ARG A 705 -26.19 -11.75 -10.71
N TYR A 706 -27.19 -11.36 -9.92
CA TYR A 706 -27.83 -12.21 -8.93
C TYR A 706 -29.34 -12.22 -9.10
N GLU A 707 -29.91 -13.42 -9.16
CA GLU A 707 -31.36 -13.60 -9.02
C GLU A 707 -31.81 -13.25 -7.60
N PRO A 708 -33.04 -12.77 -7.40
CA PRO A 708 -33.53 -12.51 -6.05
C PRO A 708 -33.64 -13.76 -5.20
N ILE A 709 -33.28 -13.66 -3.91
CA ILE A 709 -33.42 -14.71 -2.90
C ILE A 709 -33.83 -14.10 -1.57
N LEU A 710 -34.54 -14.82 -0.69
CA LEU A 710 -34.81 -14.34 0.67
C LEU A 710 -33.54 -14.40 1.52
N ALA A 711 -33.33 -13.41 2.39
CA ALA A 711 -32.15 -13.30 3.23
C ALA A 711 -31.95 -14.53 4.13
N GLY A 712 -33.04 -15.02 4.72
CA GLY A 712 -33.05 -16.22 5.54
C GLY A 712 -32.74 -17.50 4.77
N GLU A 713 -33.27 -17.64 3.55
CA GLU A 713 -32.99 -18.77 2.67
C GLU A 713 -31.52 -18.77 2.21
N TYR A 714 -30.96 -17.59 1.93
CA TYR A 714 -29.55 -17.44 1.59
C TYR A 714 -28.64 -17.89 2.74
N VAL A 715 -28.86 -17.40 3.96
CA VAL A 715 -28.06 -17.81 5.13
C VAL A 715 -28.21 -19.31 5.37
N LYS A 716 -29.44 -19.84 5.29
CA LYS A 716 -29.69 -21.28 5.44
C LYS A 716 -28.91 -22.11 4.41
N SER A 717 -28.90 -21.72 3.13
CA SER A 717 -28.17 -22.46 2.10
C SER A 717 -26.65 -22.45 2.35
N ARG A 718 -26.10 -21.31 2.81
CA ARG A 718 -24.66 -21.19 3.14
C ARG A 718 -24.26 -22.01 4.36
N LEU A 719 -25.12 -22.05 5.38
CA LEU A 719 -24.93 -22.93 6.54
C LEU A 719 -25.01 -24.40 6.13
N GLU A 720 -25.99 -24.80 5.31
CA GLU A 720 -26.10 -26.18 4.81
C GLU A 720 -24.88 -26.61 3.98
N GLU A 721 -24.35 -25.75 3.10
CA GLU A 721 -23.09 -26.00 2.37
C GLU A 721 -21.91 -26.23 3.32
N THR A 722 -21.80 -25.42 4.38
CA THR A 722 -20.68 -25.48 5.32
C THR A 722 -20.77 -26.68 6.26
N TYR A 723 -21.95 -26.99 6.79
CA TYR A 723 -22.17 -28.11 7.72
C TYR A 723 -22.32 -29.47 7.03
N ALA A 724 -22.63 -29.53 5.73
CA ALA A 724 -22.64 -30.79 4.98
C ALA A 724 -21.26 -31.49 4.97
N HIS A 725 -20.18 -30.75 5.19
CA HIS A 725 -18.81 -31.25 5.26
C HIS A 725 -18.33 -31.63 6.68
N SER A 726 -19.14 -31.36 7.72
CA SER A 726 -18.79 -31.60 9.14
C SER A 726 -19.44 -32.85 9.76
N LYS A 727 -20.07 -33.73 8.96
CA LYS A 727 -20.67 -34.98 9.44
C LYS A 727 -19.70 -36.16 9.48
#